data_AF-A0A429JN90-F1
#
_entry.id   AF-A0A429JN90-F1
#
_cell.length_a   1.000
_cell.length_b   1.000
_cell.length_c   1.000
_cell.angle_alpha   90.00
_cell.angle_beta   90.00
_cell.angle_gamma   90.00
#
_symmetry.space_group_name_H-M   'P 1'
#
loop_
_entity.id
_entity.type
_entity.pdbx_description
1 polymer ?
#
loop_
_entity_poly.entity_id
_entity_poly.type
_entity_poly.pdbx_seq_one_letter_code
_entity_poly.pdbx_strand_id
1 'polypeptide(L)'
;MFLPHRPARPYRGRAGRLGVLALLLGVLATVAAGPARALPEAAPAVRAPLVQPVDPQNWRNPDDMTWAEHRAVPGTNWADPAVKPTKRMFKGALVLLDYPDEDFSVTRPAGSTVFGNPQPSAHDIPRAQVPAFYRDFLNKPGALNHGHTINEYWMEDSGGRLGVELTSFGVYRMPYKSYQYGIEPSMNPGACPVGDSCGKNIRTDGKAAWVADVGSAETKKYDFVFYLTAGQDESAAWQEFGQMKFASPQDVPAAFGPPSPIQGGGNAARTRYVPWTSWKAAARIWPNAETGSSTQAESSGMAVYAHEFSHILGIADNYNNPYGTPLRRAYTGIWSMLSRGSFNGPGGPHTRWQIPAANGASMGSQHVLRDKLKLGIVDEKNVLRLDRDALKTSGVAVARVTARSAPPGDKGLSGVNITMGRDLAPPCSTETDPLCDGGGYDNYTVEVVDRMGMDSFTPDHGVLLSKTKNEDRAPFAWVIDAHPEDIRMVDFRRPDGTPQMITMGDYRQLSDALFHAGADSGSQYEYVDRANRLHFYVLDIQRDKKGILSYTVAVRSLDGAGPQRRGVKLRQGTAFGAPAKGRAVCSFPLTNTGRPGKGGAHLDSDVYRLTATAAGRGWSAWLPNRLATARSGSTVSVPVAVTAEPGAARHGRVVLKARSESDPRKSVGATCTLGR
;
A
#
# COMPACT_ATOMS: atom_id res chain seq x y z
N MET A 1 29.62 37.90 41.97
CA MET A 1 30.53 38.26 43.08
C MET A 1 29.65 38.61 44.29
N PHE A 2 29.75 37.82 45.36
CA PHE A 2 29.17 37.97 46.71
C PHE A 2 27.64 38.15 46.93
N LEU A 3 27.02 37.07 47.44
CA LEU A 3 25.94 37.04 48.46
C LEU A 3 26.37 37.84 49.73
N PRO A 4 25.50 38.27 50.70
CA PRO A 4 24.61 37.33 51.43
C PRO A 4 23.38 37.87 52.23
N HIS A 5 22.66 36.89 52.81
CA HIS A 5 21.97 36.85 54.13
C HIS A 5 20.56 37.45 54.40
N ARG A 6 19.64 36.52 54.74
CA ARG A 6 18.43 36.59 55.61
C ARG A 6 18.87 36.74 57.10
N PRO A 7 18.04 37.12 58.14
CA PRO A 7 16.78 36.42 58.50
C PRO A 7 15.72 37.14 59.42
N ALA A 8 14.68 36.35 59.77
CA ALA A 8 13.96 36.28 61.06
C ALA A 8 12.61 37.01 61.30
N ARG A 9 11.58 36.16 61.50
CA ARG A 9 10.29 36.33 62.24
C ARG A 9 10.55 36.30 63.76
N PRO A 10 9.65 36.75 64.68
CA PRO A 10 8.53 35.88 65.18
C PRO A 10 7.27 36.63 65.76
N TYR A 11 6.07 36.01 65.70
CA TYR A 11 5.17 35.56 66.82
C TYR A 11 4.75 36.65 67.83
N ARG A 12 3.55 36.74 68.45
CA ARG A 12 2.39 35.90 68.86
C ARG A 12 1.38 36.96 69.41
N GLY A 13 0.06 36.82 69.53
CA GLY A 13 -0.85 35.69 69.52
C GLY A 13 -2.09 36.01 70.38
N ARG A 14 -3.20 35.31 70.06
CA ARG A 14 -4.24 34.78 70.97
C ARG A 14 -5.26 35.74 71.58
N ALA A 15 -6.48 35.31 71.94
CA ALA A 15 -7.28 34.08 71.75
C ALA A 15 -8.72 34.45 72.19
N GLY A 16 -9.78 33.89 71.62
CA GLY A 16 -10.33 32.56 71.93
C GLY A 16 -11.79 32.73 72.40
N ARG A 17 -12.63 31.72 72.56
CA ARG A 17 -12.69 30.31 72.15
C ARG A 17 -13.98 29.78 72.81
N LEU A 18 -14.73 28.92 72.12
CA LEU A 18 -15.63 27.88 72.67
C LEU A 18 -16.16 27.11 71.44
N GLY A 19 -15.99 25.81 71.23
CA GLY A 19 -15.35 24.73 72.00
C GLY A 19 -16.25 23.49 71.99
N VAL A 20 -15.72 22.35 71.52
CA VAL A 20 -16.07 20.90 71.68
C VAL A 20 -15.82 20.19 70.32
N LEU A 21 -14.66 19.59 70.01
CA LEU A 21 -14.08 18.26 70.35
C LEU A 21 -15.06 17.07 70.18
N ALA A 22 -14.75 15.91 69.60
CA ALA A 22 -13.72 15.35 68.72
C ALA A 22 -14.16 13.90 68.43
N LEU A 23 -14.00 13.36 67.21
CA LEU A 23 -13.77 11.93 66.98
C LEU A 23 -13.35 11.64 65.53
N LEU A 24 -12.31 10.81 65.42
CA LEU A 24 -11.76 10.23 64.19
C LEU A 24 -12.81 9.36 63.47
N LEU A 25 -12.94 9.49 62.16
CA LEU A 25 -13.36 8.42 61.25
C LEU A 25 -13.02 8.77 59.79
N GLY A 26 -12.55 7.75 59.08
CA GLY A 26 -11.88 7.85 57.78
C GLY A 26 -12.79 8.18 56.60
N VAL A 27 -12.15 8.66 55.54
CA VAL A 27 -12.73 8.72 54.20
C VAL A 27 -11.96 7.73 53.35
N LEU A 28 -12.68 6.68 52.94
CA LEU A 28 -12.26 5.70 51.95
C LEU A 28 -11.90 6.40 50.64
N ALA A 29 -10.67 6.21 50.18
CA ALA A 29 -10.36 6.32 48.77
C ALA A 29 -10.84 5.03 48.09
N THR A 30 -11.98 5.10 47.41
CA THR A 30 -12.44 4.03 46.50
C THR A 30 -11.55 4.03 45.27
N VAL A 31 -10.39 3.38 45.39
CA VAL A 31 -9.68 2.85 44.22
C VAL A 31 -10.57 1.71 43.72
N ALA A 32 -11.25 1.91 42.59
CA ALA A 32 -11.89 0.83 41.88
C ALA A 32 -10.79 -0.12 41.39
N ALA A 33 -10.47 -1.12 42.22
CA ALA A 33 -9.81 -2.34 41.79
C ALA A 33 -10.81 -3.06 40.88
N GLY A 34 -10.90 -2.64 39.62
CA GLY A 34 -11.33 -3.53 38.56
C GLY A 34 -10.46 -4.78 38.62
N PRO A 35 -10.97 -5.97 38.24
CA PRO A 35 -10.15 -7.17 38.26
C PRO A 35 -8.88 -6.85 37.49
N ALA A 36 -7.74 -6.93 38.17
CA ALA A 36 -6.47 -7.03 37.49
C ALA A 36 -6.63 -8.27 36.62
N ARG A 37 -6.98 -8.07 35.34
CA ARG A 37 -6.76 -9.08 34.33
C ARG A 37 -5.28 -9.32 34.44
N ALA A 38 -4.92 -10.44 35.05
CA ALA A 38 -3.59 -10.99 34.98
C ALA A 38 -3.20 -10.81 33.51
N LEU A 39 -2.18 -9.99 33.27
CA LEU A 39 -1.44 -10.09 32.02
C LEU A 39 -1.23 -11.59 31.85
N PRO A 40 -1.69 -12.21 30.75
CA PRO A 40 -1.42 -13.62 30.53
C PRO A 40 0.07 -13.78 30.78
N GLU A 41 0.39 -14.53 31.84
CA GLU A 41 1.75 -14.90 32.19
C GLU A 41 2.39 -15.29 30.87
N ALA A 42 3.41 -14.52 30.45
CA ALA A 42 3.98 -14.65 29.12
C ALA A 42 4.31 -16.13 28.96
N ALA A 43 3.49 -16.83 28.16
CA ALA A 43 3.66 -18.25 27.92
C ALA A 43 5.14 -18.42 27.55
N PRO A 44 5.87 -19.37 28.15
CA PRO A 44 7.31 -19.48 27.96
C PRO A 44 7.56 -19.43 26.45
N ALA A 45 8.25 -18.38 26.00
CA ALA A 45 8.39 -18.08 24.58
C ALA A 45 8.85 -19.36 23.88
N VAL A 46 7.94 -19.99 23.14
CA VAL A 46 8.24 -21.21 22.39
C VAL A 46 9.33 -20.76 21.41
N ARG A 47 10.57 -21.17 21.68
CA ARG A 47 11.70 -20.78 20.84
C ARG A 47 11.39 -21.24 19.42
N ALA A 48 11.36 -20.27 18.51
CA ALA A 48 11.10 -20.49 17.10
C ALA A 48 12.00 -21.61 16.52
N PRO A 49 11.47 -22.44 15.61
CA PRO A 49 12.27 -23.44 14.89
C PRO A 49 13.49 -22.81 14.19
N LEU A 50 14.62 -23.52 14.12
CA LEU A 50 15.78 -23.04 13.36
C LEU A 50 15.60 -23.14 11.84
N VAL A 51 14.71 -24.03 11.39
CA VAL A 51 14.34 -24.21 9.99
C VAL A 51 13.05 -23.45 9.75
N GLN A 52 13.18 -22.17 9.47
CA GLN A 52 12.06 -21.29 9.15
C GLN A 52 12.58 -20.16 8.26
N PRO A 53 11.83 -19.73 7.23
CA PRO A 53 12.26 -18.66 6.33
C PRO A 53 12.63 -17.40 7.11
N VAL A 54 13.65 -16.69 6.64
CA VAL A 54 14.06 -15.40 7.25
C VAL A 54 13.02 -14.31 7.02
N ASP A 55 12.24 -14.45 5.96
CA ASP A 55 11.23 -13.52 5.49
C ASP A 55 10.08 -14.29 4.82
N PRO A 56 9.23 -14.99 5.58
CA PRO A 56 8.13 -15.75 5.01
C PRO A 56 7.08 -14.79 4.42
N GLN A 57 6.69 -15.02 3.17
CA GLN A 57 5.58 -14.34 2.54
C GLN A 57 4.28 -14.81 3.19
N ASN A 58 3.49 -13.86 3.69
CA ASN A 58 2.21 -14.11 4.33
C ASN A 58 1.24 -13.01 3.90
N TRP A 59 1.00 -12.96 2.58
CA TRP A 59 0.05 -12.00 2.04
C TRP A 59 -1.37 -12.29 2.56
N ARG A 60 -2.21 -11.26 2.62
CA ARG A 60 -3.60 -11.38 3.07
C ARG A 60 -4.52 -10.63 2.11
N ASN A 61 -5.65 -11.25 1.78
CA ASN A 61 -6.68 -10.59 0.99
C ASN A 61 -7.22 -9.36 1.76
N PRO A 62 -7.23 -8.14 1.17
CA PRO A 62 -7.84 -6.96 1.78
C PRO A 62 -9.29 -7.17 2.25
N ASP A 63 -10.03 -8.05 1.59
CA ASP A 63 -11.42 -8.40 1.94
C ASP A 63 -11.54 -8.95 3.37
N ASP A 64 -10.49 -9.63 3.84
CA ASP A 64 -10.42 -10.23 5.17
C ASP A 64 -9.84 -9.28 6.22
N MET A 65 -9.40 -8.08 5.85
CA MET A 65 -8.79 -7.12 6.77
C MET A 65 -9.81 -6.23 7.46
N THR A 66 -9.47 -5.79 8.67
CA THR A 66 -10.25 -4.89 9.52
C THR A 66 -9.37 -3.76 10.02
N TRP A 67 -9.94 -2.75 10.68
CA TRP A 67 -9.14 -1.69 11.30
C TRP A 67 -8.10 -2.20 12.34
N ALA A 68 -8.19 -3.45 12.81
CA ALA A 68 -7.19 -4.08 13.68
C ALA A 68 -5.83 -4.29 12.98
N GLU A 69 -5.80 -4.29 11.64
CA GLU A 69 -4.59 -4.43 10.84
C GLU A 69 -3.85 -3.09 10.66
N HIS A 70 -4.47 -1.95 10.97
CA HIS A 70 -3.80 -0.64 10.85
C HIS A 70 -2.56 -0.56 11.75
N ARG A 71 -1.45 -0.03 11.21
CA ARG A 71 -0.20 0.22 11.94
C ARG A 71 0.29 1.62 11.61
N ALA A 72 0.39 2.51 12.59
CA ALA A 72 0.96 3.84 12.35
C ALA A 72 2.46 3.76 11.99
N VAL A 73 2.94 4.70 11.17
CA VAL A 73 4.36 4.82 10.85
C VAL A 73 5.14 5.37 12.07
N PRO A 74 6.09 4.61 12.64
CA PRO A 74 6.84 5.03 13.82
C PRO A 74 7.54 6.39 13.68
N GLY A 75 7.35 7.27 14.65
CA GLY A 75 8.03 8.57 14.71
C GLY A 75 7.45 9.66 13.81
N THR A 76 6.26 9.44 13.26
CA THR A 76 5.50 10.43 12.50
C THR A 76 4.16 10.73 13.17
N ASN A 77 3.56 11.87 12.83
CA ASN A 77 2.21 12.24 13.29
C ASN A 77 1.51 13.07 12.20
N TRP A 78 1.36 12.47 11.02
CA TRP A 78 0.87 13.18 9.82
C TRP A 78 -0.60 13.60 9.92
N ALA A 79 -1.39 12.95 10.77
CA ALA A 79 -2.77 13.30 11.04
C ALA A 79 -2.93 14.55 11.92
N ASP A 80 -1.88 14.98 12.63
CA ASP A 80 -1.96 16.16 13.51
C ASP A 80 -2.05 17.46 12.69
N PRO A 81 -3.18 18.22 12.79
CA PRO A 81 -3.38 19.44 12.01
C PRO A 81 -2.39 20.57 12.35
N ALA A 82 -1.66 20.47 13.46
CA ALA A 82 -0.58 21.38 13.80
C ALA A 82 0.67 21.17 12.94
N VAL A 83 0.88 19.98 12.38
CA VAL A 83 2.00 19.67 11.49
C VAL A 83 1.75 20.31 10.14
N LYS A 84 2.66 21.20 9.70
CA LYS A 84 2.54 21.93 8.43
C LYS A 84 3.43 21.33 7.34
N PRO A 85 2.96 21.30 6.08
CA PRO A 85 3.76 20.85 4.96
C PRO A 85 4.98 21.74 4.76
N THR A 86 6.10 21.14 4.40
CA THR A 86 7.38 21.84 4.19
C THR A 86 7.50 22.53 2.83
N LYS A 87 6.65 22.18 1.86
CA LYS A 87 6.64 22.79 0.52
C LYS A 87 5.34 23.55 0.25
N ARG A 88 4.19 22.90 0.35
CA ARG A 88 2.91 23.53 -0.01
C ARG A 88 1.72 22.92 0.71
N MET A 89 0.83 23.79 1.19
CA MET A 89 -0.55 23.44 1.52
C MET A 89 -1.41 23.78 0.32
N PHE A 90 -2.12 22.80 -0.25
CA PHE A 90 -3.09 23.03 -1.32
C PHE A 90 -4.47 23.29 -0.73
N LYS A 91 -5.17 24.29 -1.27
CA LYS A 91 -6.52 24.67 -0.87
C LYS A 91 -7.53 24.11 -1.86
N GLY A 92 -8.33 23.15 -1.43
CA GLY A 92 -9.42 22.59 -2.23
C GLY A 92 -10.78 23.16 -1.85
N ALA A 93 -11.62 23.39 -2.84
CA ALA A 93 -13.06 23.59 -2.64
C ALA A 93 -13.77 22.24 -2.71
N LEU A 94 -14.49 21.85 -1.66
CA LEU A 94 -15.39 20.70 -1.64
C LEU A 94 -16.82 21.19 -1.91
N VAL A 95 -17.29 21.04 -3.13
CA VAL A 95 -18.59 21.56 -3.59
C VAL A 95 -19.61 20.42 -3.60
N LEU A 96 -20.62 20.50 -2.75
CA LEU A 96 -21.62 19.44 -2.58
C LEU A 96 -22.85 19.67 -3.46
N LEU A 97 -23.24 18.64 -4.20
CA LEU A 97 -24.30 18.67 -5.20
C LEU A 97 -25.36 17.58 -4.93
N ASP A 98 -26.63 17.96 -4.86
CA ASP A 98 -27.76 17.02 -4.81
C ASP A 98 -28.73 17.25 -5.99
N TYR A 99 -29.75 16.41 -6.12
CA TYR A 99 -30.59 16.33 -7.32
C TYR A 99 -32.07 16.54 -6.99
N PRO A 100 -32.91 16.93 -7.97
CA PRO A 100 -34.36 17.04 -7.78
C PRO A 100 -35.01 15.75 -7.29
N ASP A 101 -34.44 14.58 -7.63
CA ASP A 101 -34.95 13.25 -7.29
C ASP A 101 -34.14 12.49 -6.22
N GLU A 102 -33.03 13.06 -5.74
CA GLU A 102 -32.14 12.39 -4.79
C GLU A 102 -31.36 13.39 -3.92
N ASP A 103 -31.66 13.37 -2.62
CA ASP A 103 -30.90 14.07 -1.58
C ASP A 103 -29.68 13.23 -1.14
N PHE A 104 -28.74 13.85 -0.42
CA PHE A 104 -27.63 13.13 0.22
C PHE A 104 -28.16 12.00 1.13
N SER A 105 -27.61 10.81 0.97
CA SER A 105 -27.99 9.60 1.69
C SER A 105 -27.88 9.79 3.20
N VAL A 106 -26.82 10.48 3.66
CA VAL A 106 -26.60 10.74 5.10
C VAL A 106 -27.70 11.59 5.75
N THR A 107 -28.57 12.25 4.98
CA THR A 107 -29.72 13.00 5.54
C THR A 107 -30.93 12.12 5.83
N ARG A 108 -30.87 10.83 5.49
CA ARG A 108 -31.97 9.88 5.62
C ARG A 108 -31.72 8.92 6.78
N PRO A 109 -32.74 8.17 7.25
CA PRO A 109 -32.55 7.13 8.25
C PRO A 109 -31.59 6.04 7.76
N ALA A 110 -30.85 5.42 8.67
CA ALA A 110 -29.93 4.33 8.35
C ALA A 110 -30.61 3.21 7.56
N GLY A 111 -29.94 2.72 6.51
CA GLY A 111 -30.40 1.62 5.67
C GLY A 111 -31.61 1.93 4.78
N SER A 112 -32.06 3.19 4.70
CA SER A 112 -33.34 3.53 4.05
C SER A 112 -33.29 3.61 2.51
N THR A 113 -32.11 3.67 1.90
CA THR A 113 -31.98 3.64 0.43
C THR A 113 -32.08 2.22 -0.10
N VAL A 114 -32.34 2.08 -1.41
CA VAL A 114 -32.38 0.76 -2.07
C VAL A 114 -31.05 -0.01 -1.97
N PHE A 115 -29.96 0.71 -1.76
CA PHE A 115 -28.62 0.15 -1.56
C PHE A 115 -28.35 -0.26 -0.10
N GLY A 116 -29.23 0.04 0.84
CA GLY A 116 -28.98 -0.21 2.28
C GLY A 116 -28.06 0.84 2.92
N ASN A 117 -27.98 2.04 2.32
CA ASN A 117 -27.30 3.22 2.85
C ASN A 117 -28.31 4.25 3.39
N PRO A 118 -27.88 5.23 4.20
CA PRO A 118 -26.55 5.34 4.80
C PRO A 118 -26.33 4.28 5.88
N GLN A 119 -25.07 4.05 6.24
CA GLN A 119 -24.66 3.15 7.30
C GLN A 119 -25.06 3.73 8.68
N PRO A 120 -25.27 2.88 9.70
CA PRO A 120 -25.61 3.34 11.06
C PRO A 120 -24.60 4.29 11.71
N SER A 121 -23.37 4.37 11.18
CA SER A 121 -22.32 5.26 11.69
C SER A 121 -22.58 6.74 11.41
N ALA A 122 -23.40 7.09 10.43
CA ALA A 122 -23.81 8.47 10.14
C ALA A 122 -25.11 8.51 9.33
N HIS A 123 -26.19 9.00 9.93
CA HIS A 123 -27.51 9.09 9.33
C HIS A 123 -28.32 10.25 9.95
N ASP A 124 -29.45 10.60 9.34
CA ASP A 124 -30.34 11.70 9.77
C ASP A 124 -29.62 13.06 9.98
N ILE A 125 -28.55 13.31 9.22
CA ILE A 125 -27.81 14.57 9.27
C ILE A 125 -28.64 15.68 8.61
N PRO A 126 -28.90 16.81 9.28
CA PRO A 126 -29.62 17.92 8.65
C PRO A 126 -28.92 18.38 7.37
N ARG A 127 -29.66 18.59 6.27
CA ARG A 127 -29.12 18.99 4.95
C ARG A 127 -28.14 20.17 5.03
N ALA A 128 -28.42 21.15 5.89
CA ALA A 128 -27.56 22.32 6.11
C ALA A 128 -26.18 22.00 6.74
N GLN A 129 -26.03 20.85 7.40
CA GLN A 129 -24.80 20.40 8.04
C GLN A 129 -23.94 19.49 7.14
N VAL A 130 -24.50 18.97 6.05
CA VAL A 130 -23.83 18.02 5.15
C VAL A 130 -22.49 18.55 4.60
N PRO A 131 -22.35 19.82 4.19
CA PRO A 131 -21.06 20.35 3.72
C PRO A 131 -19.97 20.30 4.80
N ALA A 132 -20.32 20.67 6.05
CA ALA A 132 -19.37 20.62 7.16
C ALA A 132 -19.04 19.17 7.55
N PHE A 133 -20.04 18.29 7.50
CA PHE A 133 -19.87 16.85 7.77
C PHE A 133 -18.84 16.21 6.83
N TYR A 134 -18.98 16.36 5.51
CA TYR A 134 -18.05 15.75 4.56
C TYR A 134 -16.66 16.40 4.57
N ARG A 135 -16.58 17.71 4.77
CA ARG A 135 -15.28 18.38 4.98
C ARG A 135 -14.56 17.80 6.19
N ASP A 136 -15.25 17.67 7.32
CA ASP A 136 -14.65 17.14 8.55
C ASP A 136 -14.31 15.65 8.40
N PHE A 137 -15.17 14.86 7.74
CA PHE A 137 -14.88 13.45 7.44
C PHE A 137 -13.59 13.27 6.63
N LEU A 138 -13.29 14.19 5.69
CA LEU A 138 -12.09 14.12 4.86
C LEU A 138 -10.85 14.80 5.47
N ASN A 139 -11.00 15.90 6.21
CA ASN A 139 -9.86 16.73 6.66
C ASN A 139 -9.65 16.84 8.16
N LYS A 140 -10.54 16.31 8.99
CA LYS A 140 -10.44 16.40 10.44
C LYS A 140 -10.33 15.01 11.07
N PRO A 141 -9.26 14.69 11.80
CA PRO A 141 -9.17 13.43 12.53
C PRO A 141 -10.35 13.26 13.50
N GLY A 142 -11.05 12.15 13.41
CA GLY A 142 -12.25 11.87 14.20
C GLY A 142 -12.57 10.38 14.31
N ALA A 143 -13.65 10.05 15.01
CA ALA A 143 -14.03 8.65 15.22
C ALA A 143 -14.47 7.96 13.90
N LEU A 144 -15.21 8.67 13.05
CA LEU A 144 -15.79 8.11 11.82
C LEU A 144 -14.73 7.74 10.76
N ASN A 145 -13.66 8.54 10.64
CA ASN A 145 -12.55 8.28 9.73
C ASN A 145 -11.36 7.61 10.43
N HIS A 146 -11.56 7.10 11.65
CA HIS A 146 -10.51 6.43 12.44
C HIS A 146 -9.26 7.29 12.68
N GLY A 147 -9.41 8.62 12.66
CA GLY A 147 -8.31 9.58 12.79
C GLY A 147 -7.59 9.90 11.48
N HIS A 148 -7.99 9.30 10.36
CA HIS A 148 -7.29 9.41 9.09
C HIS A 148 -7.91 10.45 8.16
N THR A 149 -7.07 11.19 7.43
CA THR A 149 -7.51 12.34 6.63
C THR A 149 -6.76 12.44 5.30
N ILE A 150 -7.35 13.14 4.33
CA ILE A 150 -6.69 13.39 3.04
C ILE A 150 -5.42 14.21 3.23
N ASN A 151 -5.38 15.09 4.24
CA ASN A 151 -4.16 15.81 4.61
C ASN A 151 -3.07 14.84 5.09
N GLU A 152 -3.43 13.89 5.95
CA GLU A 152 -2.50 12.85 6.41
C GLU A 152 -1.93 12.06 5.23
N TYR A 153 -2.78 11.63 4.27
CA TYR A 153 -2.33 10.91 3.08
C TYR A 153 -1.21 11.66 2.36
N TRP A 154 -1.44 12.93 2.02
CA TRP A 154 -0.45 13.72 1.29
C TRP A 154 0.79 14.05 2.13
N MET A 155 0.63 14.24 3.43
CA MET A 155 1.76 14.44 4.35
C MET A 155 2.59 13.15 4.46
N GLU A 156 1.99 11.98 4.54
CA GLU A 156 2.74 10.72 4.61
C GLU A 156 3.42 10.38 3.28
N ASP A 157 2.64 10.36 2.19
CA ASP A 157 3.11 9.90 0.89
C ASP A 157 4.18 10.81 0.28
N SER A 158 4.19 12.10 0.66
CA SER A 158 5.21 13.07 0.25
C SER A 158 6.34 13.29 1.27
N GLY A 159 6.37 12.57 2.39
CA GLY A 159 7.35 12.78 3.46
C GLY A 159 7.26 14.17 4.09
N GLY A 160 6.06 14.70 4.24
CA GLY A 160 5.72 15.97 4.87
C GLY A 160 5.87 17.18 3.95
N ARG A 161 5.93 17.00 2.63
CA ARG A 161 6.13 18.08 1.66
C ARG A 161 4.84 18.78 1.28
N LEU A 162 3.79 17.99 1.02
CA LEU A 162 2.51 18.46 0.53
C LEU A 162 1.43 18.19 1.59
N GLY A 163 0.50 19.12 1.74
CA GLY A 163 -0.71 18.95 2.55
C GLY A 163 -1.93 19.43 1.77
N VAL A 164 -3.11 19.04 2.25
CA VAL A 164 -4.40 19.40 1.65
C VAL A 164 -5.33 19.98 2.71
N GLU A 165 -5.91 21.13 2.42
CA GLU A 165 -6.93 21.79 3.24
C GLU A 165 -8.20 21.98 2.40
N LEU A 166 -9.35 21.53 2.91
CA LEU A 166 -10.63 21.68 2.21
C LEU A 166 -11.52 22.74 2.87
N THR A 167 -12.16 23.55 2.03
CA THR A 167 -13.33 24.37 2.39
C THR A 167 -14.56 23.86 1.68
N SER A 168 -15.67 23.69 2.38
CA SER A 168 -16.90 23.15 1.79
C SER A 168 -17.94 24.20 1.42
N PHE A 169 -18.72 23.90 0.38
CA PHE A 169 -19.76 24.74 -0.20
C PHE A 169 -21.00 23.90 -0.55
N GLY A 170 -22.16 24.56 -0.71
CA GLY A 170 -23.44 23.90 -1.00
C GLY A 170 -24.25 23.58 0.27
N VAL A 171 -25.22 22.67 0.23
CA VAL A 171 -25.57 21.75 -0.86
C VAL A 171 -26.36 22.45 -1.98
N TYR A 172 -25.83 22.42 -3.21
CA TYR A 172 -26.50 22.99 -4.38
C TYR A 172 -27.39 21.97 -5.07
N ARG A 173 -28.64 22.36 -5.35
CA ARG A 173 -29.60 21.54 -6.10
C ARG A 173 -29.34 21.68 -7.60
N MET A 174 -28.98 20.57 -8.23
CA MET A 174 -28.73 20.51 -9.67
C MET A 174 -30.02 20.63 -10.49
N PRO A 175 -29.95 21.16 -11.72
CA PRO A 175 -31.14 21.34 -12.57
C PRO A 175 -31.72 20.02 -13.12
N TYR A 176 -30.93 18.96 -13.21
CA TYR A 176 -31.36 17.66 -13.74
C TYR A 176 -31.33 16.58 -12.66
N LYS A 177 -32.02 15.47 -12.92
CA LYS A 177 -32.11 14.31 -12.03
C LYS A 177 -30.80 13.52 -11.96
N SER A 178 -30.59 12.74 -10.91
CA SER A 178 -29.31 12.05 -10.65
C SER A 178 -28.90 11.14 -11.80
N TYR A 179 -29.83 10.34 -12.33
CA TYR A 179 -29.57 9.46 -13.48
C TYR A 179 -29.25 10.19 -14.79
N GLN A 180 -29.65 11.45 -14.95
CA GLN A 180 -29.32 12.22 -16.15
C GLN A 180 -27.85 12.65 -16.17
N TYR A 181 -27.23 12.77 -15.00
CA TYR A 181 -25.79 12.95 -14.83
C TYR A 181 -25.05 11.63 -14.78
N GLY A 182 -25.59 10.61 -14.09
CA GLY A 182 -24.93 9.33 -13.90
C GLY A 182 -24.87 8.46 -15.16
N ILE A 183 -25.92 8.46 -15.99
CA ILE A 183 -25.93 7.69 -17.23
C ILE A 183 -25.13 8.41 -18.31
N GLU A 184 -23.98 7.85 -18.65
CA GLU A 184 -23.18 8.28 -19.79
C GLU A 184 -23.45 7.35 -20.99
N PRO A 185 -23.91 7.86 -22.15
CA PRO A 185 -24.20 7.01 -23.32
C PRO A 185 -23.01 6.15 -23.80
N SER A 186 -21.78 6.61 -23.53
CA SER A 186 -20.54 5.90 -23.84
C SER A 186 -20.25 4.73 -22.88
N MET A 187 -20.70 4.82 -21.62
CA MET A 187 -20.47 3.80 -20.58
C MET A 187 -21.70 2.88 -20.38
N ASN A 188 -22.90 3.44 -20.50
CA ASN A 188 -24.19 2.78 -20.24
C ASN A 188 -25.13 2.90 -21.45
N PRO A 189 -24.74 2.39 -22.63
CA PRO A 189 -25.50 2.56 -23.86
C PRO A 189 -26.92 1.99 -23.71
N GLY A 190 -27.93 2.79 -24.08
CA GLY A 190 -29.34 2.42 -24.04
C GLY A 190 -30.01 2.48 -22.65
N ALA A 191 -29.29 2.91 -21.61
CA ALA A 191 -29.83 2.98 -20.25
C ALA A 191 -30.66 4.23 -19.95
N CYS A 192 -30.58 5.28 -20.78
CA CYS A 192 -31.33 6.51 -20.54
C CYS A 192 -32.85 6.28 -20.70
N PRO A 193 -33.70 6.72 -19.75
CA PRO A 193 -35.15 6.57 -19.88
C PRO A 193 -35.72 7.27 -21.11
N VAL A 194 -36.71 6.64 -21.73
CA VAL A 194 -37.38 7.17 -22.93
C VAL A 194 -38.07 8.48 -22.60
N GLY A 195 -37.79 9.51 -23.40
CA GLY A 195 -38.31 10.87 -23.20
C GLY A 195 -37.39 11.78 -22.39
N ASP A 196 -36.35 11.25 -21.75
CA ASP A 196 -35.33 12.04 -21.05
C ASP A 196 -34.06 12.23 -21.90
N SER A 197 -33.19 13.14 -21.45
CA SER A 197 -31.82 13.28 -21.97
C SER A 197 -30.80 13.07 -20.85
N CYS A 198 -29.85 12.17 -21.07
CA CYS A 198 -28.75 11.85 -20.15
C CYS A 198 -27.40 12.32 -20.71
N GLY A 199 -26.31 12.12 -19.96
CA GLY A 199 -24.98 12.66 -20.28
C GLY A 199 -24.85 14.15 -19.95
N LYS A 200 -25.53 14.61 -18.89
CA LYS A 200 -25.42 15.99 -18.41
C LYS A 200 -24.05 16.21 -17.75
N ASN A 201 -23.51 17.42 -17.86
CA ASN A 201 -22.21 17.75 -17.28
C ASN A 201 -22.38 18.32 -15.87
N ILE A 202 -22.12 17.49 -14.88
CA ILE A 202 -22.25 17.85 -13.46
C ILE A 202 -21.27 18.96 -13.04
N ARG A 203 -20.07 19.03 -13.63
CA ARG A 203 -19.09 20.09 -13.33
C ARG A 203 -19.55 21.43 -13.83
N THR A 204 -20.13 21.49 -15.03
CA THR A 204 -20.66 22.74 -15.60
C THR A 204 -21.75 23.31 -14.70
N ASP A 205 -22.74 22.49 -14.34
CA ASP A 205 -23.89 22.93 -13.54
C ASP A 205 -23.47 23.21 -12.09
N GLY A 206 -22.63 22.36 -11.50
CA GLY A 206 -22.08 22.53 -10.16
C GLY A 206 -21.23 23.78 -10.02
N LYS A 207 -20.37 24.07 -11.01
CA LYS A 207 -19.57 25.30 -11.07
C LYS A 207 -20.47 26.53 -11.18
N ALA A 208 -21.49 26.49 -12.04
CA ALA A 208 -22.41 27.60 -12.21
C ALA A 208 -23.15 27.92 -10.90
N ALA A 209 -23.67 26.90 -10.21
CA ALA A 209 -24.35 27.05 -8.93
C ALA A 209 -23.40 27.62 -7.84
N TRP A 210 -22.19 27.07 -7.73
CA TRP A 210 -21.20 27.55 -6.76
C TRP A 210 -20.78 29.00 -7.03
N VAL A 211 -20.50 29.36 -8.28
CA VAL A 211 -20.14 30.73 -8.65
C VAL A 211 -21.28 31.71 -8.41
N ALA A 212 -22.53 31.30 -8.62
CA ALA A 212 -23.69 32.15 -8.36
C ALA A 212 -23.87 32.46 -6.87
N ASP A 213 -23.50 31.52 -5.99
CA ASP A 213 -23.60 31.68 -4.54
C ASP A 213 -22.49 32.57 -3.96
N VAL A 214 -21.22 32.25 -4.26
CA VAL A 214 -20.07 32.90 -3.60
C VAL A 214 -19.34 33.94 -4.45
N GLY A 215 -19.67 34.03 -5.74
CA GLY A 215 -19.03 34.92 -6.70
C GLY A 215 -17.67 34.44 -7.21
N SER A 216 -17.29 34.86 -8.41
CA SER A 216 -16.06 34.40 -9.08
C SER A 216 -14.75 34.82 -8.38
N ALA A 217 -14.79 35.84 -7.51
CA ALA A 217 -13.63 36.24 -6.74
C ALA A 217 -13.28 35.21 -5.66
N GLU A 218 -14.29 34.58 -5.05
CA GLU A 218 -14.10 33.55 -4.03
C GLU A 218 -13.60 32.24 -4.67
N THR A 219 -14.23 31.81 -5.76
CA THR A 219 -13.90 30.53 -6.39
C THR A 219 -12.46 30.46 -6.91
N LYS A 220 -11.86 31.61 -7.25
CA LYS A 220 -10.45 31.73 -7.69
C LYS A 220 -9.41 31.59 -6.56
N LYS A 221 -9.83 31.49 -5.29
CA LYS A 221 -8.91 31.32 -4.15
C LYS A 221 -8.43 29.88 -3.94
N TYR A 222 -9.05 28.92 -4.62
CA TYR A 222 -8.79 27.51 -4.48
C TYR A 222 -7.87 26.99 -5.59
N ASP A 223 -6.96 26.10 -5.23
CA ASP A 223 -6.04 25.44 -6.15
C ASP A 223 -6.77 24.39 -6.99
N PHE A 224 -7.84 23.80 -6.45
CA PHE A 224 -8.62 22.75 -7.11
C PHE A 224 -10.04 22.64 -6.54
N VAL A 225 -10.90 21.87 -7.22
CA VAL A 225 -12.29 21.61 -6.81
C VAL A 225 -12.58 20.11 -6.77
N PHE A 226 -13.18 19.65 -5.68
CA PHE A 226 -13.84 18.36 -5.58
C PHE A 226 -15.34 18.56 -5.61
N TYR A 227 -16.01 18.04 -6.62
CA TYR A 227 -17.47 17.97 -6.66
C TYR A 227 -17.91 16.66 -6.02
N LEU A 228 -18.57 16.76 -4.87
CA LEU A 228 -19.13 15.61 -4.17
C LEU A 228 -20.63 15.55 -4.45
N THR A 229 -21.09 14.47 -5.07
CA THR A 229 -22.50 14.27 -5.40
C THR A 229 -23.21 13.31 -4.46
N ALA A 230 -24.51 13.56 -4.21
CA ALA A 230 -25.38 12.62 -3.50
C ALA A 230 -25.42 11.23 -4.17
N GLY A 231 -25.52 10.17 -3.36
CA GLY A 231 -25.62 8.77 -3.78
C GLY A 231 -24.30 8.02 -3.89
N GLN A 232 -24.35 6.81 -4.45
CA GLN A 232 -23.19 5.95 -4.67
C GLN A 232 -22.51 6.28 -6.00
N ASP A 233 -21.25 5.88 -6.14
CA ASP A 233 -20.56 5.81 -7.43
C ASP A 233 -20.76 4.46 -8.13
N GLU A 234 -20.76 4.46 -9.47
CA GLU A 234 -20.98 3.26 -10.27
C GLU A 234 -19.87 2.22 -10.04
N SER A 235 -18.63 2.68 -9.91
CA SER A 235 -17.42 1.84 -9.72
C SER A 235 -17.53 0.92 -8.51
N ALA A 236 -18.10 1.41 -7.41
CA ALA A 236 -18.30 0.65 -6.18
C ALA A 236 -19.61 -0.14 -6.16
N ALA A 237 -20.64 0.26 -6.91
CA ALA A 237 -21.98 -0.32 -6.82
C ALA A 237 -22.28 -1.44 -7.84
N TRP A 238 -21.65 -1.41 -9.02
CA TRP A 238 -22.09 -2.25 -10.14
C TRP A 238 -22.04 -3.76 -9.84
N GLN A 239 -21.07 -4.22 -9.08
CA GLN A 239 -20.90 -5.65 -8.80
C GLN A 239 -21.84 -6.11 -7.69
N GLU A 240 -21.85 -5.35 -6.60
CA GLU A 240 -22.64 -5.56 -5.38
C GLU A 240 -24.14 -5.64 -5.67
N PHE A 241 -24.63 -4.70 -6.48
CA PHE A 241 -26.05 -4.60 -6.84
C PHE A 241 -26.31 -5.10 -8.26
N GLY A 242 -25.43 -5.98 -8.75
CA GLY A 242 -25.56 -6.71 -10.00
C GLY A 242 -25.41 -8.20 -9.73
N GLN A 243 -24.32 -8.78 -10.22
CA GLN A 243 -24.08 -10.22 -10.24
C GLN A 243 -23.90 -10.87 -8.86
N MET A 244 -23.56 -10.08 -7.82
CA MET A 244 -23.52 -10.58 -6.44
C MET A 244 -24.93 -10.76 -5.86
N LYS A 245 -25.86 -9.90 -6.22
CA LYS A 245 -27.21 -9.84 -5.63
C LYS A 245 -28.27 -10.56 -6.47
N PHE A 246 -28.12 -10.57 -7.79
CA PHE A 246 -29.09 -11.11 -8.74
C PHE A 246 -28.44 -12.18 -9.62
N ALA A 247 -29.17 -13.27 -9.91
CA ALA A 247 -28.62 -14.38 -10.69
C ALA A 247 -28.52 -14.05 -12.19
N SER A 248 -29.46 -13.25 -12.70
CA SER A 248 -29.53 -12.80 -14.09
C SER A 248 -30.12 -11.38 -14.22
N PRO A 249 -30.00 -10.72 -15.39
CA PRO A 249 -30.66 -9.44 -15.65
C PRO A 249 -32.18 -9.47 -15.41
N GLN A 250 -32.83 -10.61 -15.66
CA GLN A 250 -34.27 -10.80 -15.52
C GLN A 250 -34.71 -10.87 -14.05
N ASP A 251 -33.79 -11.22 -13.15
CA ASP A 251 -34.05 -11.31 -11.70
C ASP A 251 -33.94 -9.96 -11.00
N VAL A 252 -33.54 -8.89 -11.71
CA VAL A 252 -33.46 -7.55 -11.13
C VAL A 252 -34.88 -7.01 -10.91
N PRO A 253 -35.30 -6.75 -9.66
CA PRO A 253 -36.65 -6.30 -9.36
C PRO A 253 -36.85 -4.83 -9.74
N ALA A 254 -38.12 -4.42 -9.90
CA ALA A 254 -38.48 -3.05 -10.30
C ALA A 254 -37.91 -1.97 -9.37
N ALA A 255 -37.73 -2.26 -8.08
CA ALA A 255 -37.11 -1.33 -7.12
C ALA A 255 -35.66 -0.93 -7.52
N PHE A 256 -34.97 -1.80 -8.26
CA PHE A 256 -33.63 -1.58 -8.81
C PHE A 256 -33.65 -1.16 -10.29
N GLY A 257 -34.83 -0.94 -10.86
CA GLY A 257 -35.06 -0.54 -12.24
C GLY A 257 -35.12 0.98 -12.49
N PRO A 258 -35.31 1.38 -13.75
CA PRO A 258 -35.47 2.79 -14.13
C PRO A 258 -36.81 3.37 -13.68
N PRO A 259 -36.91 4.71 -13.51
CA PRO A 259 -38.16 5.37 -13.13
C PRO A 259 -39.22 5.36 -14.24
N SER A 260 -38.79 5.16 -15.50
CA SER A 260 -39.65 5.02 -16.67
C SER A 260 -38.96 4.08 -17.68
N PRO A 261 -39.68 3.54 -18.69
CA PRO A 261 -39.11 2.59 -19.64
C PRO A 261 -37.84 3.10 -20.32
N ILE A 262 -36.85 2.22 -20.51
CA ILE A 262 -35.62 2.46 -21.28
C ILE A 262 -35.72 1.71 -22.62
N GLN A 263 -34.91 2.09 -23.62
CA GLN A 263 -34.95 1.48 -24.95
C GLN A 263 -34.71 -0.04 -24.94
N GLY A 264 -33.84 -0.53 -24.05
CA GLY A 264 -33.55 -1.95 -23.89
C GLY A 264 -34.60 -2.76 -23.12
N GLY A 265 -35.58 -2.10 -22.50
CA GLY A 265 -36.53 -2.72 -21.57
C GLY A 265 -35.88 -3.27 -20.28
N GLY A 266 -36.72 -3.72 -19.34
CA GLY A 266 -36.28 -4.37 -18.10
C GLY A 266 -35.67 -3.43 -17.04
N ASN A 267 -35.02 -4.04 -16.04
CA ASN A 267 -34.46 -3.35 -14.87
C ASN A 267 -32.93 -3.41 -14.79
N ALA A 268 -32.27 -3.85 -15.86
CA ALA A 268 -30.82 -4.01 -15.94
C ALA A 268 -30.21 -3.09 -17.01
N ALA A 269 -28.94 -2.75 -16.86
CA ALA A 269 -28.21 -1.90 -17.78
C ALA A 269 -26.74 -2.34 -17.91
N ARG A 270 -26.13 -2.01 -19.05
CA ARG A 270 -24.70 -2.22 -19.31
C ARG A 270 -23.85 -1.21 -18.54
N THR A 271 -22.62 -1.61 -18.22
CA THR A 271 -21.57 -0.71 -17.73
C THR A 271 -20.35 -0.80 -18.62
N ARG A 272 -19.35 0.04 -18.33
CA ARG A 272 -18.02 -0.04 -18.94
C ARG A 272 -17.31 -1.39 -18.75
N TYR A 273 -17.65 -2.12 -17.69
CA TYR A 273 -16.96 -3.35 -17.30
C TYR A 273 -17.72 -4.62 -17.66
N VAL A 274 -19.04 -4.60 -17.54
CA VAL A 274 -19.83 -5.82 -17.65
C VAL A 274 -21.06 -5.63 -18.52
N PRO A 275 -21.51 -6.72 -19.18
CA PRO A 275 -22.68 -6.67 -20.05
C PRO A 275 -23.98 -6.37 -19.31
N TRP A 276 -24.01 -6.47 -17.97
CA TRP A 276 -25.17 -6.08 -17.18
C TRP A 276 -24.85 -5.87 -15.69
N THR A 277 -25.61 -4.97 -15.07
CA THR A 277 -25.87 -4.82 -13.62
C THR A 277 -27.31 -4.29 -13.44
N SER A 278 -27.78 -4.03 -12.22
CA SER A 278 -29.05 -3.33 -12.03
C SER A 278 -29.01 -1.90 -12.58
N TRP A 279 -30.13 -1.42 -13.11
CA TRP A 279 -30.21 -0.07 -13.66
C TRP A 279 -29.85 0.99 -12.60
N LYS A 280 -30.29 0.81 -11.34
CA LYS A 280 -29.95 1.73 -10.25
C LYS A 280 -28.45 1.85 -10.02
N ALA A 281 -27.67 0.77 -10.19
CA ALA A 281 -26.22 0.80 -10.05
C ALA A 281 -25.53 1.43 -11.27
N ALA A 282 -26.00 1.12 -12.49
CA ALA A 282 -25.49 1.72 -13.73
C ALA A 282 -25.84 3.20 -13.88
N ALA A 283 -26.90 3.69 -13.22
CA ALA A 283 -27.33 5.08 -13.28
C ALA A 283 -26.59 6.00 -12.28
N ARG A 284 -25.51 5.51 -11.67
CA ARG A 284 -24.67 6.26 -10.72
C ARG A 284 -23.54 6.98 -11.45
N ILE A 285 -23.02 8.05 -10.84
CA ILE A 285 -21.88 8.78 -11.41
C ILE A 285 -20.62 7.91 -11.39
N TRP A 286 -19.84 7.99 -12.47
CA TRP A 286 -18.48 7.48 -12.53
C TRP A 286 -17.47 8.56 -12.04
N PRO A 287 -16.73 8.34 -10.94
CA PRO A 287 -15.72 9.28 -10.46
C PRO A 287 -14.61 9.46 -11.49
N ASN A 288 -14.18 10.70 -11.69
CA ASN A 288 -13.09 11.04 -12.61
C ASN A 288 -12.52 12.42 -12.30
N ALA A 289 -11.38 12.75 -12.90
CA ALA A 289 -10.75 14.06 -12.86
C ALA A 289 -10.56 14.64 -14.26
N GLU A 290 -10.50 15.97 -14.28
CA GLU A 290 -9.97 16.77 -15.35
C GLU A 290 -9.03 17.83 -14.76
N THR A 291 -8.39 18.64 -15.60
CA THR A 291 -7.48 19.68 -15.10
C THR A 291 -8.21 20.62 -14.13
N GLY A 292 -7.75 20.65 -12.87
CA GLY A 292 -8.23 21.55 -11.82
C GLY A 292 -9.51 21.12 -11.10
N SER A 293 -10.17 20.02 -11.48
CA SER A 293 -11.31 19.51 -10.72
C SER A 293 -11.57 18.02 -10.88
N SER A 294 -12.29 17.44 -9.92
CA SER A 294 -12.73 16.05 -10.00
C SER A 294 -14.13 15.86 -9.42
N THR A 295 -14.74 14.73 -9.72
CA THR A 295 -16.10 14.35 -9.30
C THR A 295 -16.05 13.07 -8.48
N GLN A 296 -16.71 13.06 -7.33
CA GLN A 296 -16.83 11.93 -6.40
C GLN A 296 -18.30 11.78 -5.97
N ALA A 297 -18.63 10.63 -5.38
CA ALA A 297 -19.93 10.36 -4.77
C ALA A 297 -19.81 10.18 -3.24
N GLU A 298 -20.92 10.12 -2.53
CA GLU A 298 -20.93 9.89 -1.07
C GLU A 298 -20.27 8.57 -0.65
N SER A 299 -20.25 7.57 -1.55
CA SER A 299 -19.55 6.28 -1.36
C SER A 299 -18.08 6.32 -1.74
N SER A 300 -17.60 7.40 -2.35
CA SER A 300 -16.18 7.49 -2.69
C SER A 300 -15.39 7.70 -1.40
N GLY A 301 -14.53 6.74 -1.07
CA GLY A 301 -13.62 6.85 0.08
C GLY A 301 -12.51 7.87 -0.14
N MET A 302 -11.85 8.28 0.95
CA MET A 302 -10.76 9.27 0.95
C MET A 302 -9.68 8.97 -0.10
N ALA A 303 -9.36 7.70 -0.33
CA ALA A 303 -8.36 7.27 -1.31
C ALA A 303 -8.74 7.64 -2.76
N VAL A 304 -10.03 7.71 -3.09
CA VAL A 304 -10.50 8.20 -4.40
C VAL A 304 -10.16 9.68 -4.54
N TYR A 305 -10.41 10.50 -3.51
CA TYR A 305 -10.02 11.92 -3.56
C TYR A 305 -8.50 12.10 -3.71
N ALA A 306 -7.70 11.25 -3.06
CA ALA A 306 -6.25 11.26 -3.23
C ALA A 306 -5.83 10.88 -4.66
N HIS A 307 -6.41 9.83 -5.23
CA HIS A 307 -6.19 9.42 -6.63
C HIS A 307 -6.49 10.56 -7.60
N GLU A 308 -7.67 11.17 -7.45
CA GLU A 308 -8.11 12.24 -8.34
C GLU A 308 -7.29 13.53 -8.18
N PHE A 309 -6.79 13.80 -6.97
CA PHE A 309 -5.85 14.90 -6.75
C PHE A 309 -4.51 14.66 -7.44
N SER A 310 -4.03 13.41 -7.54
CA SER A 310 -2.85 13.10 -8.33
C SER A 310 -3.02 13.55 -9.78
N HIS A 311 -4.17 13.31 -10.41
CA HIS A 311 -4.44 13.80 -11.78
C HIS A 311 -4.41 15.32 -11.88
N ILE A 312 -4.94 16.02 -10.88
CA ILE A 312 -4.86 17.49 -10.81
C ILE A 312 -3.40 17.97 -10.74
N LEU A 313 -2.50 17.18 -10.12
CA LEU A 313 -1.06 17.45 -10.10
C LEU A 313 -0.32 17.07 -11.40
N GLY A 314 -1.01 16.48 -12.38
CA GLY A 314 -0.50 16.26 -13.73
C GLY A 314 0.16 14.90 -13.97
N ILE A 315 -0.44 13.83 -13.45
CA ILE A 315 -0.10 12.44 -13.78
C ILE A 315 -1.33 11.68 -14.28
N ALA A 316 -1.18 10.80 -15.27
CA ALA A 316 -2.31 10.00 -15.80
C ALA A 316 -2.58 8.71 -15.02
N ASP A 317 -3.64 7.99 -15.40
CA ASP A 317 -3.97 6.66 -14.91
C ASP A 317 -3.02 5.56 -15.39
N ASN A 318 -2.83 4.55 -14.54
CA ASN A 318 -2.03 3.35 -14.84
C ASN A 318 -2.73 2.06 -14.38
N TYR A 319 -3.92 1.82 -14.91
CA TYR A 319 -4.65 0.56 -14.74
C TYR A 319 -5.25 0.04 -16.05
N ASN A 320 -5.60 -1.24 -16.05
CA ASN A 320 -6.34 -1.94 -17.10
C ASN A 320 -7.85 -1.98 -16.79
N ASN A 321 -8.66 -2.46 -17.74
CA ASN A 321 -10.00 -2.99 -17.44
C ASN A 321 -9.87 -4.46 -16.99
N PRO A 322 -10.34 -4.86 -15.79
CA PRO A 322 -10.15 -6.22 -15.29
C PRO A 322 -10.99 -7.26 -16.05
N TYR A 323 -12.02 -6.82 -16.78
CA TYR A 323 -12.92 -7.66 -17.57
C TYR A 323 -12.79 -7.39 -19.08
N GLY A 324 -11.71 -6.70 -19.50
CA GLY A 324 -11.48 -6.36 -20.89
C GLY A 324 -11.34 -7.58 -21.80
N THR A 325 -11.69 -7.42 -23.07
CA THR A 325 -11.44 -8.39 -24.14
C THR A 325 -10.67 -7.65 -25.25
N PRO A 326 -9.38 -7.98 -25.51
CA PRO A 326 -8.57 -9.02 -24.86
C PRO A 326 -8.31 -8.76 -23.37
N LEU A 327 -8.11 -9.84 -22.61
CA LEU A 327 -7.79 -9.75 -21.20
C LEU A 327 -6.35 -9.26 -21.01
N ARG A 328 -6.19 -8.28 -20.12
CA ARG A 328 -4.89 -7.65 -19.79
C ARG A 328 -4.72 -7.77 -18.28
N ARG A 329 -3.56 -8.19 -17.77
CA ARG A 329 -3.27 -8.18 -16.33
C ARG A 329 -3.10 -6.75 -15.79
N ALA A 330 -3.48 -6.50 -14.53
CA ALA A 330 -3.41 -5.20 -13.88
C ALA A 330 -1.98 -4.64 -13.78
N TYR A 331 -1.73 -3.40 -14.23
CA TYR A 331 -0.37 -2.86 -14.42
C TYR A 331 0.46 -2.78 -13.15
N THR A 332 -0.06 -2.06 -12.15
CA THR A 332 0.51 -1.93 -10.80
C THR A 332 -0.47 -2.37 -9.71
N GLY A 333 -1.78 -2.39 -10.03
CA GLY A 333 -2.80 -3.00 -9.19
C GLY A 333 -2.91 -2.34 -7.82
N ILE A 334 -2.89 -3.13 -6.75
CA ILE A 334 -2.99 -2.65 -5.37
C ILE A 334 -1.79 -1.80 -4.92
N TRP A 335 -0.67 -1.90 -5.64
CA TRP A 335 0.62 -1.34 -5.23
C TRP A 335 0.82 0.13 -5.59
N SER A 336 -0.04 0.75 -6.41
CA SER A 336 0.06 2.17 -6.77
C SER A 336 -1.28 2.90 -6.62
N MET A 337 -1.21 4.12 -6.10
CA MET A 337 -2.32 5.07 -6.08
C MET A 337 -2.92 5.32 -7.48
N LEU A 338 -2.12 5.39 -8.55
CA LEU A 338 -2.61 5.59 -9.93
C LEU A 338 -3.18 4.32 -10.57
N SER A 339 -3.46 3.31 -9.76
CA SER A 339 -4.09 2.07 -10.17
C SER A 339 -5.23 1.76 -9.18
N ARG A 340 -5.31 0.54 -8.66
CA ARG A 340 -6.31 0.16 -7.64
C ARG A 340 -5.76 0.19 -6.22
N GLY A 341 -4.61 0.84 -6.01
CA GLY A 341 -4.19 1.29 -4.69
C GLY A 341 -5.20 2.26 -4.06
N SER A 342 -6.00 2.95 -4.87
CA SER A 342 -7.14 3.75 -4.42
C SER A 342 -8.28 2.93 -3.81
N PHE A 343 -8.28 1.59 -3.94
CA PHE A 343 -9.30 0.72 -3.34
C PHE A 343 -8.89 0.23 -1.94
N ASN A 344 -7.67 0.55 -1.52
CA ASN A 344 -7.08 0.07 -0.27
C ASN A 344 -7.86 0.54 0.97
N GLY A 345 -7.92 -0.32 1.98
CA GLY A 345 -8.75 -0.16 3.18
C GLY A 345 -9.29 -1.51 3.67
N PRO A 346 -9.83 -1.56 4.91
CA PRO A 346 -10.38 -2.80 5.46
C PRO A 346 -11.64 -3.23 4.70
N GLY A 347 -11.87 -4.53 4.59
CA GLY A 347 -12.99 -5.11 3.85
C GLY A 347 -12.87 -5.02 2.32
N GLY A 348 -11.74 -4.53 1.80
CA GLY A 348 -11.42 -4.57 0.37
C GLY A 348 -12.41 -3.83 -0.55
N PRO A 349 -12.50 -4.20 -1.84
CA PRO A 349 -13.31 -3.49 -2.81
C PRO A 349 -14.82 -3.63 -2.54
N HIS A 350 -15.26 -4.71 -1.89
CA HIS A 350 -16.68 -5.03 -1.65
C HIS A 350 -17.34 -4.22 -0.53
N THR A 351 -16.60 -3.33 0.12
CA THR A 351 -17.14 -2.38 1.12
C THR A 351 -17.14 -0.94 0.64
N ARG A 352 -16.63 -0.66 -0.58
CA ARG A 352 -16.55 0.69 -1.14
C ARG A 352 -17.90 1.35 -1.37
N TRP A 353 -18.98 0.59 -1.54
CA TRP A 353 -20.32 1.13 -1.81
C TRP A 353 -20.99 1.78 -0.58
N GLN A 354 -20.43 1.57 0.61
CA GLN A 354 -20.99 2.05 1.87
C GLN A 354 -20.90 3.58 1.98
N ILE A 355 -21.91 4.19 2.60
CA ILE A 355 -21.96 5.64 2.87
C ILE A 355 -22.15 5.87 4.37
N PRO A 356 -21.25 6.58 5.06
CA PRO A 356 -19.96 7.09 4.58
C PRO A 356 -18.96 5.97 4.31
N ALA A 357 -18.03 6.19 3.37
CA ALA A 357 -17.02 5.22 2.98
C ALA A 357 -15.85 5.16 3.97
N ALA A 358 -16.05 4.42 5.07
CA ALA A 358 -15.08 4.27 6.18
C ALA A 358 -14.27 2.95 6.12
N ASN A 359 -14.39 2.16 5.05
CA ASN A 359 -13.78 0.84 4.89
C ASN A 359 -12.94 0.76 3.61
N GLY A 360 -13.34 -0.02 2.60
CA GLY A 360 -12.69 -0.03 1.29
C GLY A 360 -12.56 1.38 0.71
N ALA A 361 -11.41 1.68 0.10
CA ALA A 361 -11.03 3.02 -0.37
C ALA A 361 -10.90 4.11 0.71
N SER A 362 -10.85 3.78 2.00
CA SER A 362 -10.60 4.77 3.07
C SER A 362 -9.12 5.10 3.26
N MET A 363 -8.20 4.22 2.85
CA MET A 363 -6.75 4.33 3.15
C MET A 363 -5.93 3.93 1.92
N GLY A 364 -5.81 4.82 0.94
CA GLY A 364 -5.18 4.51 -0.34
C GLY A 364 -3.71 4.15 -0.22
N SER A 365 -3.21 3.21 -1.01
CA SER A 365 -1.78 2.86 -1.00
C SER A 365 -0.91 4.02 -1.49
N GLN A 366 0.37 3.98 -1.16
CA GLN A 366 1.31 5.01 -1.58
C GLN A 366 1.55 4.99 -3.10
N HIS A 367 2.00 6.13 -3.63
CA HIS A 367 2.50 6.21 -5.00
C HIS A 367 3.75 5.33 -5.15
N VAL A 368 3.89 4.61 -6.27
CA VAL A 368 5.15 3.91 -6.58
C VAL A 368 6.27 4.92 -6.86
N LEU A 369 7.53 4.51 -6.74
CA LEU A 369 8.69 5.40 -6.81
C LEU A 369 8.71 6.29 -8.07
N ARG A 370 8.34 5.74 -9.23
CA ARG A 370 8.25 6.51 -10.47
C ARG A 370 7.24 7.66 -10.37
N ASP A 371 6.08 7.40 -9.77
CA ASP A 371 5.03 8.41 -9.62
C ASP A 371 5.48 9.48 -8.62
N LYS A 372 6.15 9.06 -7.53
CA LYS A 372 6.74 10.01 -6.58
C LYS A 372 7.78 10.94 -7.22
N LEU A 373 8.62 10.40 -8.10
CA LEU A 373 9.60 11.17 -8.87
C LEU A 373 8.92 12.16 -9.83
N LYS A 374 7.90 11.69 -10.57
CA LYS A 374 7.14 12.53 -11.52
C LYS A 374 6.43 13.69 -10.83
N LEU A 375 5.83 13.43 -9.67
CA LEU A 375 5.11 14.44 -8.86
C LEU A 375 6.03 15.31 -7.99
N GLY A 376 7.33 14.98 -7.90
CA GLY A 376 8.28 15.71 -7.05
C GLY A 376 8.05 15.51 -5.54
N ILE A 377 7.39 14.41 -5.16
CA ILE A 377 7.02 14.11 -3.76
C ILE A 377 8.01 13.17 -3.05
N VAL A 378 9.13 12.84 -3.70
CA VAL A 378 10.30 12.21 -3.06
C VAL A 378 11.53 13.12 -3.23
N ASP A 379 12.47 13.06 -2.28
CA ASP A 379 13.73 13.79 -2.41
C ASP A 379 14.71 13.03 -3.31
N GLU A 380 15.31 13.73 -4.27
CA GLU A 380 16.30 13.15 -5.17
C GLU A 380 17.50 12.60 -4.40
N LYS A 381 17.86 13.19 -3.25
CA LYS A 381 18.93 12.67 -2.37
C LYS A 381 18.63 11.27 -1.82
N ASN A 382 17.35 10.90 -1.75
CA ASN A 382 16.88 9.62 -1.22
C ASN A 382 16.60 8.59 -2.33
N VAL A 383 16.96 8.88 -3.58
CA VAL A 383 16.83 7.94 -4.70
C VAL A 383 18.21 7.61 -5.25
N LEU A 384 18.57 6.32 -5.24
CA LEU A 384 19.80 5.89 -5.88
C LEU A 384 19.60 5.80 -7.39
N ARG A 385 20.26 6.69 -8.14
CA ARG A 385 20.28 6.67 -9.61
C ARG A 385 21.39 5.77 -10.12
N LEU A 386 21.02 4.80 -10.94
CA LEU A 386 21.92 3.90 -11.64
C LEU A 386 21.60 3.94 -13.13
N ASP A 387 22.58 3.56 -13.94
CA ASP A 387 22.39 3.34 -15.37
C ASP A 387 22.75 1.90 -15.73
N ARG A 388 21.87 1.23 -16.47
CA ARG A 388 22.04 -0.18 -16.87
C ARG A 388 23.37 -0.41 -17.59
N ASP A 389 23.73 0.46 -18.52
CA ASP A 389 24.91 0.29 -19.35
C ASP A 389 26.19 0.62 -18.57
N ALA A 390 26.13 1.59 -17.66
CA ALA A 390 27.21 1.87 -16.71
C ALA A 390 27.49 0.70 -15.75
N LEU A 391 26.47 -0.08 -15.34
CA LEU A 391 26.66 -1.25 -14.45
C LEU A 391 27.62 -2.30 -15.01
N LYS A 392 27.80 -2.37 -16.34
CA LYS A 392 28.77 -3.25 -17.01
C LYS A 392 30.19 -2.95 -16.55
N THR A 393 30.52 -1.66 -16.45
CA THR A 393 31.87 -1.15 -16.16
C THR A 393 32.02 -0.72 -14.70
N SER A 394 30.95 -0.41 -13.98
CA SER A 394 31.01 -0.09 -12.55
C SER A 394 30.95 -1.34 -11.66
N GLY A 395 30.20 -2.37 -12.08
CA GLY A 395 29.95 -3.60 -11.33
C GLY A 395 28.66 -3.57 -10.51
N VAL A 396 28.46 -4.59 -9.68
CA VAL A 396 27.27 -4.76 -8.84
C VAL A 396 27.07 -3.57 -7.88
N ALA A 397 25.85 -3.05 -7.85
CA ALA A 397 25.41 -2.06 -6.88
C ALA A 397 24.63 -2.74 -5.75
N VAL A 398 24.97 -2.43 -4.49
CA VAL A 398 24.28 -2.92 -3.30
C VAL A 398 23.78 -1.73 -2.50
N ALA A 399 22.49 -1.73 -2.15
CA ALA A 399 21.83 -0.64 -1.46
C ALA A 399 20.86 -1.16 -0.40
N ARG A 400 20.69 -0.39 0.67
CA ARG A 400 19.65 -0.64 1.67
C ARG A 400 18.54 0.39 1.47
N VAL A 401 17.33 -0.10 1.21
CA VAL A 401 16.15 0.69 0.89
C VAL A 401 15.18 0.59 2.06
N THR A 402 14.71 1.74 2.55
CA THR A 402 13.69 1.86 3.59
C THR A 402 12.32 1.75 2.96
N ALA A 403 11.35 1.17 3.69
CA ALA A 403 9.96 1.10 3.26
C ALA A 403 9.42 2.48 2.86
N ARG A 404 8.69 2.55 1.75
CA ARG A 404 8.21 3.81 1.15
C ARG A 404 7.30 4.61 2.08
N SER A 405 6.61 3.93 2.99
CA SER A 405 5.76 4.54 4.02
C SER A 405 6.51 5.24 5.14
N ALA A 406 7.80 4.95 5.31
CA ALA A 406 8.63 5.54 6.35
C ALA A 406 9.63 6.57 5.80
N PRO A 407 9.85 7.70 6.49
CA PRO A 407 10.89 8.64 6.11
C PRO A 407 12.27 7.96 6.12
N PRO A 408 13.03 7.95 5.01
CA PRO A 408 14.36 7.32 4.95
C PRO A 408 15.43 8.10 5.74
N GLY A 409 15.11 9.30 6.23
CA GLY A 409 16.04 10.22 6.87
C GLY A 409 17.07 10.81 5.89
N ASP A 410 18.07 11.50 6.42
CA ASP A 410 19.02 12.27 5.60
C ASP A 410 19.97 11.44 4.74
N LYS A 411 20.18 10.17 5.10
CA LYS A 411 21.17 9.29 4.46
C LYS A 411 20.57 7.96 3.96
N GLY A 412 19.28 7.72 4.22
CA GLY A 412 18.61 6.52 3.74
C GLY A 412 18.11 6.68 2.30
N LEU A 413 17.58 5.59 1.75
CA LEU A 413 17.00 5.57 0.41
C LEU A 413 15.54 5.15 0.50
N SER A 414 14.67 5.84 -0.26
CA SER A 414 13.30 5.40 -0.54
C SER A 414 13.24 4.39 -1.68
N GLY A 415 14.27 4.34 -2.53
CA GLY A 415 14.34 3.36 -3.61
C GLY A 415 15.53 3.55 -4.54
N VAL A 416 15.57 2.69 -5.56
CA VAL A 416 16.58 2.68 -6.62
C VAL A 416 15.87 2.88 -7.95
N ASN A 417 16.39 3.78 -8.79
CA ASN A 417 15.95 3.94 -10.17
C ASN A 417 17.11 3.62 -11.11
N ILE A 418 16.88 2.70 -12.05
CA ILE A 418 17.88 2.22 -13.00
C ILE A 418 17.44 2.62 -14.40
N THR A 419 18.09 3.61 -14.99
CA THR A 419 17.82 4.06 -16.36
C THR A 419 18.28 3.01 -17.38
N MET A 420 17.57 2.96 -18.50
CA MET A 420 17.91 2.20 -19.68
C MET A 420 17.89 3.14 -20.89
N GLY A 421 18.87 3.02 -21.78
CA GLY A 421 18.81 3.75 -23.05
C GLY A 421 17.64 3.30 -23.96
N ARG A 422 17.20 2.04 -23.80
CA ARG A 422 16.00 1.45 -24.42
C ARG A 422 15.66 0.12 -23.78
N ASP A 423 14.39 -0.26 -23.78
CA ASP A 423 13.97 -1.63 -23.50
C ASP A 423 14.42 -2.59 -24.61
N LEU A 424 15.01 -3.71 -24.22
CA LEU A 424 15.53 -4.75 -25.11
C LEU A 424 14.65 -6.01 -25.12
N ALA A 425 13.54 -6.01 -24.37
CA ALA A 425 12.59 -7.12 -24.37
C ALA A 425 12.09 -7.40 -25.80
N PRO A 426 11.98 -8.69 -26.20
CA PRO A 426 11.34 -9.02 -27.47
C PRO A 426 9.88 -8.57 -27.45
N PRO A 427 9.29 -8.22 -28.61
CA PRO A 427 7.89 -7.87 -28.67
C PRO A 427 7.00 -9.04 -28.22
N CYS A 428 5.92 -8.71 -27.51
CA CYS A 428 4.84 -9.63 -27.16
C CYS A 428 3.50 -9.05 -27.65
N SER A 429 2.44 -9.87 -27.67
CA SER A 429 1.11 -9.46 -28.13
C SER A 429 0.16 -9.31 -26.97
N THR A 430 -0.36 -8.09 -26.78
CA THR A 430 -1.37 -7.77 -25.77
C THR A 430 -2.74 -8.36 -26.09
N GLU A 431 -2.94 -8.87 -27.32
CA GLU A 431 -4.17 -9.51 -27.77
C GLU A 431 -4.26 -10.97 -27.33
N THR A 432 -3.12 -11.64 -27.14
CA THR A 432 -3.06 -13.09 -26.88
C THR A 432 -2.38 -13.44 -25.57
N ASP A 433 -1.64 -12.51 -24.96
CA ASP A 433 -0.92 -12.72 -23.71
C ASP A 433 -1.31 -11.65 -22.67
N PRO A 434 -2.09 -12.02 -21.63
CA PRO A 434 -2.47 -11.11 -20.55
C PRO A 434 -1.28 -10.53 -19.78
N LEU A 435 -0.13 -11.23 -19.76
CA LEU A 435 1.09 -10.82 -19.06
C LEU A 435 2.01 -9.96 -19.93
N CYS A 436 1.66 -9.74 -21.21
CA CYS A 436 2.43 -8.87 -22.08
C CYS A 436 2.37 -7.41 -21.61
N ASP A 437 3.52 -6.86 -21.24
CA ASP A 437 3.62 -5.50 -20.71
C ASP A 437 3.68 -4.41 -21.79
N GLY A 438 3.74 -4.81 -23.08
CA GLY A 438 3.82 -3.93 -24.25
C GLY A 438 5.19 -3.31 -24.51
N GLY A 439 6.19 -3.55 -23.66
CA GLY A 439 7.55 -3.04 -23.81
C GLY A 439 7.69 -1.51 -23.85
N GLY A 440 8.88 -1.06 -24.27
CA GLY A 440 9.19 0.36 -24.47
C GLY A 440 9.35 1.12 -23.17
N TYR A 441 9.92 0.47 -22.16
CA TYR A 441 10.24 1.05 -20.85
C TYR A 441 11.59 1.77 -20.84
N ASP A 442 11.68 2.79 -20.01
CA ASP A 442 12.87 3.64 -19.87
C ASP A 442 13.70 3.26 -18.64
N ASN A 443 13.08 2.64 -17.63
CA ASN A 443 13.75 2.37 -16.36
C ASN A 443 13.23 1.11 -15.67
N TYR A 444 13.98 0.65 -14.68
CA TYR A 444 13.44 -0.11 -13.55
C TYR A 444 13.38 0.77 -12.29
N THR A 445 12.42 0.49 -11.42
CA THR A 445 12.38 0.99 -10.04
C THR A 445 12.34 -0.16 -9.06
N VAL A 446 13.11 -0.04 -7.97
CA VAL A 446 13.11 -0.96 -6.83
C VAL A 446 12.75 -0.17 -5.58
N GLU A 447 11.69 -0.57 -4.91
CA GLU A 447 11.22 0.05 -3.67
C GLU A 447 10.81 -1.03 -2.65
N VAL A 448 10.63 -0.62 -1.39
CA VAL A 448 10.21 -1.52 -0.31
C VAL A 448 8.82 -1.11 0.15
N VAL A 449 7.92 -2.09 0.28
CA VAL A 449 6.59 -1.92 0.83
C VAL A 449 6.56 -2.54 2.23
N ASP A 450 5.89 -1.85 3.16
CA ASP A 450 5.60 -2.37 4.49
C ASP A 450 4.16 -2.02 4.86
N ARG A 451 3.50 -2.91 5.60
CA ARG A 451 2.11 -2.77 6.02
C ARG A 451 2.00 -1.82 7.20
N MET A 452 2.24 -0.53 6.93
CA MET A 452 2.11 0.58 7.88
C MET A 452 1.68 1.87 7.17
N GLY A 453 1.09 2.79 7.93
CA GLY A 453 0.55 4.04 7.44
C GLY A 453 -0.54 3.78 6.40
N MET A 454 -0.46 4.52 5.30
CA MET A 454 -1.32 4.40 4.13
C MET A 454 -1.22 3.03 3.44
N ASP A 455 -0.10 2.31 3.61
CA ASP A 455 0.07 0.94 3.10
C ASP A 455 -0.41 -0.14 4.10
N SER A 456 -1.02 0.19 5.25
CA SER A 456 -1.42 -0.81 6.26
C SER A 456 -2.30 -1.96 5.72
N PHE A 457 -3.13 -1.65 4.73
CA PHE A 457 -4.09 -2.58 4.12
C PHE A 457 -3.61 -3.21 2.80
N THR A 458 -2.37 -2.92 2.37
CA THR A 458 -1.78 -3.66 1.24
C THR A 458 -1.57 -5.11 1.65
N PRO A 459 -1.60 -6.06 0.71
CA PRO A 459 -1.71 -7.48 1.04
C PRO A 459 -0.45 -8.02 1.71
N ASP A 460 0.71 -7.46 1.40
CA ASP A 460 2.02 -8.00 1.77
C ASP A 460 3.06 -6.91 2.09
N HIS A 461 4.19 -7.29 2.68
CA HIS A 461 5.41 -6.49 2.77
C HIS A 461 6.49 -7.11 1.89
N GLY A 462 7.48 -6.34 1.41
CA GLY A 462 8.55 -6.91 0.57
C GLY A 462 9.18 -5.91 -0.39
N VAL A 463 9.91 -6.43 -1.37
CA VAL A 463 10.51 -5.62 -2.44
C VAL A 463 9.60 -5.59 -3.65
N LEU A 464 9.18 -4.38 -4.04
CA LEU A 464 8.42 -4.12 -5.25
C LEU A 464 9.38 -3.72 -6.38
N LEU A 465 9.39 -4.50 -7.45
CA LEU A 465 10.19 -4.26 -8.65
C LEU A 465 9.26 -3.90 -9.81
N SER A 466 9.53 -2.81 -10.51
CA SER A 466 8.70 -2.38 -11.66
C SER A 466 9.55 -1.93 -12.85
N LYS A 467 9.04 -2.19 -14.06
CA LYS A 467 9.47 -1.48 -15.28
C LYS A 467 8.68 -0.19 -15.42
N THR A 468 9.32 0.90 -15.81
CA THR A 468 8.68 2.23 -15.81
C THR A 468 9.08 3.09 -17.00
N LYS A 469 8.15 3.94 -17.45
CA LYS A 469 8.31 4.95 -18.51
C LYS A 469 8.34 6.34 -17.89
N ASN A 470 9.12 7.24 -18.49
CA ASN A 470 9.20 8.64 -18.05
C ASN A 470 7.93 9.41 -18.42
N GLU A 471 7.33 9.06 -19.57
CA GLU A 471 6.06 9.61 -20.04
C GLU A 471 4.86 8.81 -19.51
N ASP A 472 3.71 9.46 -19.41
CA ASP A 472 2.45 8.86 -18.95
C ASP A 472 1.76 8.04 -20.06
N ARG A 473 2.53 7.16 -20.71
CA ARG A 473 2.06 6.25 -21.77
C ARG A 473 1.72 4.89 -21.18
N ALA A 474 0.49 4.74 -20.70
CA ALA A 474 0.00 3.53 -20.04
C ALA A 474 0.22 2.25 -20.90
N PRO A 475 0.67 1.12 -20.31
CA PRO A 475 1.22 1.03 -18.97
C PRO A 475 2.55 1.80 -18.86
N PHE A 476 2.62 2.78 -17.96
CA PHE A 476 3.84 3.55 -17.69
C PHE A 476 4.55 3.09 -16.42
N ALA A 477 3.92 2.26 -15.61
CA ALA A 477 4.55 1.44 -14.60
C ALA A 477 3.97 0.03 -14.66
N TRP A 478 4.83 -0.98 -14.61
CA TRP A 478 4.45 -2.39 -14.69
C TRP A 478 5.19 -3.18 -13.63
N VAL A 479 4.45 -3.73 -12.66
CA VAL A 479 5.01 -4.58 -11.60
C VAL A 479 5.51 -5.88 -12.21
N ILE A 480 6.76 -6.22 -11.89
CA ILE A 480 7.33 -7.54 -12.13
C ILE A 480 6.86 -8.43 -10.99
N ASP A 481 6.18 -9.50 -11.38
CA ASP A 481 5.47 -10.39 -10.47
C ASP A 481 6.33 -11.59 -10.10
N ALA A 482 6.50 -11.83 -8.79
CA ALA A 482 7.15 -13.04 -8.28
C ALA A 482 6.31 -14.31 -8.51
N HIS A 483 4.98 -14.14 -8.68
CA HIS A 483 3.96 -15.17 -8.87
C HIS A 483 3.02 -14.83 -10.05
N PRO A 484 3.52 -14.83 -11.29
CA PRO A 484 2.73 -14.43 -12.46
C PRO A 484 1.57 -15.38 -12.80
N GLU A 485 1.49 -16.54 -12.16
CA GLU A 485 0.36 -17.46 -12.25
C GLU A 485 -0.97 -16.86 -11.76
N ASP A 486 -2.09 -17.46 -12.17
CA ASP A 486 -3.39 -17.10 -11.59
C ASP A 486 -3.43 -17.48 -10.10
N ILE A 487 -3.65 -16.49 -9.23
CA ILE A 487 -3.73 -16.68 -7.77
C ILE A 487 -4.96 -17.52 -7.36
N ARG A 488 -5.93 -17.71 -8.25
CA ARG A 488 -7.17 -18.47 -8.03
C ARG A 488 -7.90 -18.00 -6.76
N MET A 489 -8.06 -16.69 -6.63
CA MET A 489 -8.82 -16.07 -5.55
C MET A 489 -10.31 -16.02 -5.89
N VAL A 490 -11.16 -16.40 -4.92
CA VAL A 490 -12.61 -16.18 -5.00
C VAL A 490 -12.87 -14.70 -4.79
N ASP A 491 -13.58 -14.09 -5.73
CA ASP A 491 -14.06 -12.71 -5.66
C ASP A 491 -15.28 -12.63 -4.74
N PHE A 492 -16.34 -13.38 -5.09
CA PHE A 492 -17.58 -13.47 -4.34
C PHE A 492 -18.30 -14.79 -4.60
N ARG A 493 -19.40 -15.04 -3.88
CA ARG A 493 -20.32 -16.14 -4.17
C ARG A 493 -21.59 -15.59 -4.82
N ARG A 494 -21.97 -16.15 -5.97
CA ARG A 494 -23.21 -15.83 -6.67
C ARG A 494 -24.44 -16.21 -5.81
N PRO A 495 -25.64 -15.70 -6.13
CA PRO A 495 -26.86 -16.03 -5.38
C PRO A 495 -27.19 -17.54 -5.31
N ASP A 496 -26.73 -18.33 -6.28
CA ASP A 496 -26.86 -19.79 -6.29
C ASP A 496 -25.77 -20.53 -5.47
N GLY A 497 -24.85 -19.80 -4.85
CA GLY A 497 -23.72 -20.31 -4.05
C GLY A 497 -22.44 -20.59 -4.85
N THR A 498 -22.47 -20.48 -6.18
CA THR A 498 -21.32 -20.73 -7.06
C THR A 498 -20.21 -19.71 -6.78
N PRO A 499 -18.96 -20.15 -6.51
CA PRO A 499 -17.82 -19.24 -6.41
C PRO A 499 -17.55 -18.54 -7.75
N GLN A 500 -17.46 -17.22 -7.74
CA GLN A 500 -16.90 -16.44 -8.83
C GLN A 500 -15.45 -16.12 -8.52
N MET A 501 -14.53 -16.54 -9.40
CA MET A 501 -13.12 -16.20 -9.27
C MET A 501 -12.86 -14.80 -9.81
N ILE A 502 -11.83 -14.12 -9.27
CA ILE A 502 -11.28 -12.93 -9.92
C ILE A 502 -10.70 -13.31 -11.29
N THR A 503 -10.67 -12.37 -12.23
CA THR A 503 -10.03 -12.58 -13.54
C THR A 503 -8.51 -12.37 -13.43
N MET A 504 -7.74 -12.79 -14.45
CA MET A 504 -6.32 -12.38 -14.57
C MET A 504 -6.14 -10.85 -14.67
N GLY A 505 -7.20 -10.11 -15.01
CA GLY A 505 -7.18 -8.66 -15.09
C GLY A 505 -7.41 -7.96 -13.76
N ASP A 506 -7.88 -8.68 -12.73
CA ASP A 506 -8.09 -8.11 -11.40
C ASP A 506 -6.76 -7.70 -10.76
N TYR A 507 -6.80 -6.66 -9.94
CA TYR A 507 -5.62 -6.12 -9.28
C TYR A 507 -5.11 -6.96 -8.12
N ARG A 508 -5.99 -7.77 -7.52
CA ARG A 508 -5.64 -8.73 -6.47
C ARG A 508 -4.83 -9.91 -6.99
N GLN A 509 -4.71 -10.08 -8.32
CA GLN A 509 -3.73 -10.98 -8.92
C GLN A 509 -2.29 -10.62 -8.54
N LEU A 510 -2.03 -9.38 -8.11
CA LEU A 510 -0.71 -8.96 -7.66
C LEU A 510 -0.52 -9.06 -6.14
N SER A 511 -1.40 -9.75 -5.40
CA SER A 511 -1.36 -9.74 -3.93
C SER A 511 -0.11 -10.41 -3.35
N ASP A 512 0.47 -11.36 -4.08
CA ASP A 512 1.70 -12.09 -3.76
C ASP A 512 2.90 -11.66 -4.62
N ALA A 513 2.80 -10.56 -5.36
CA ALA A 513 3.81 -10.16 -6.34
C ALA A 513 5.17 -9.73 -5.75
N LEU A 514 5.25 -9.44 -4.45
CA LEU A 514 6.48 -8.91 -3.83
C LEU A 514 7.56 -9.97 -3.70
N PHE A 515 8.82 -9.55 -3.84
CA PHE A 515 9.99 -10.40 -3.64
C PHE A 515 10.42 -10.38 -2.16
N HIS A 516 10.81 -11.55 -1.64
CA HIS A 516 11.22 -11.74 -0.24
C HIS A 516 12.65 -12.24 -0.12
N ALA A 517 13.29 -11.98 1.02
CA ALA A 517 14.67 -12.42 1.27
C ALA A 517 14.74 -13.90 1.68
N GLY A 518 15.80 -14.58 1.22
CA GLY A 518 16.16 -15.90 1.71
C GLY A 518 15.37 -17.07 1.11
N ALA A 519 15.58 -18.25 1.69
CA ALA A 519 15.07 -19.51 1.15
C ALA A 519 13.69 -19.84 1.70
N ASP A 520 12.89 -20.51 0.86
CA ASP A 520 11.62 -21.14 1.23
C ASP A 520 10.59 -20.15 1.81
N SER A 521 10.70 -18.86 1.45
CA SER A 521 9.79 -17.79 1.88
C SER A 521 8.37 -17.95 1.38
N GLY A 522 8.17 -18.70 0.29
CA GLY A 522 6.93 -18.68 -0.48
C GLY A 522 7.03 -17.79 -1.73
N SER A 523 8.05 -16.92 -1.80
CA SER A 523 8.28 -15.99 -2.93
C SER A 523 9.72 -16.10 -3.48
N GLN A 524 9.98 -15.38 -4.58
CA GLN A 524 11.29 -15.27 -5.20
C GLN A 524 12.19 -14.26 -4.46
N TYR A 525 13.49 -14.51 -4.45
CA TYR A 525 14.51 -13.61 -3.88
C TYR A 525 15.43 -12.99 -4.95
N GLU A 526 15.23 -13.33 -6.22
CA GLU A 526 16.01 -12.78 -7.33
C GLU A 526 15.17 -12.72 -8.62
N TYR A 527 15.51 -11.79 -9.52
CA TYR A 527 14.89 -11.65 -10.84
C TYR A 527 15.96 -11.40 -11.90
N VAL A 528 15.92 -12.17 -12.99
CA VAL A 528 16.84 -12.04 -14.13
C VAL A 528 16.08 -11.58 -15.36
N ASP A 529 16.31 -10.33 -15.77
CA ASP A 529 15.90 -9.89 -17.10
C ASP A 529 17.02 -10.16 -18.10
N ARG A 530 16.92 -11.29 -18.80
CA ARG A 530 17.91 -11.70 -19.80
C ARG A 530 17.94 -10.78 -21.01
N ALA A 531 16.83 -10.14 -21.36
CA ALA A 531 16.74 -9.27 -22.51
C ALA A 531 17.39 -7.92 -22.19
N ASN A 532 17.06 -7.35 -21.03
CA ASN A 532 17.65 -6.11 -20.54
C ASN A 532 18.98 -6.30 -19.79
N ARG A 533 19.55 -7.50 -19.80
CA ARG A 533 20.91 -7.79 -19.31
C ARG A 533 21.13 -7.39 -17.84
N LEU A 534 20.11 -7.51 -17.00
CA LEU A 534 20.16 -7.19 -15.57
C LEU A 534 19.80 -8.39 -14.69
N HIS A 535 20.36 -8.42 -13.49
CA HIS A 535 20.02 -9.36 -12.44
C HIS A 535 19.83 -8.60 -11.13
N PHE A 536 18.64 -8.72 -10.54
CA PHE A 536 18.21 -8.11 -9.30
C PHE A 536 18.18 -9.14 -8.17
N TYR A 537 18.55 -8.72 -6.96
CA TYR A 537 18.64 -9.57 -5.79
C TYR A 537 17.97 -8.91 -4.58
N VAL A 538 17.22 -9.70 -3.82
CA VAL A 538 16.72 -9.39 -2.48
C VAL A 538 17.60 -10.15 -1.48
N LEU A 539 18.54 -9.43 -0.87
CA LEU A 539 19.67 -10.03 -0.17
C LEU A 539 19.43 -10.21 1.32
N ASP A 540 18.73 -9.28 1.96
CA ASP A 540 18.53 -9.28 3.41
C ASP A 540 17.32 -8.43 3.79
N ILE A 541 16.73 -8.74 4.94
CA ILE A 541 15.61 -8.01 5.55
C ILE A 541 16.04 -7.50 6.93
N GLN A 542 15.69 -6.25 7.25
CA GLN A 542 15.97 -5.67 8.56
C GLN A 542 14.81 -4.82 9.03
N ARG A 543 14.37 -5.04 10.27
CA ARG A 543 13.54 -4.09 11.02
C ARG A 543 14.39 -3.45 12.10
N ASP A 544 14.38 -2.12 12.13
CA ASP A 544 15.09 -1.39 13.18
C ASP A 544 14.35 -1.49 14.53
N LYS A 545 14.92 -0.88 15.58
CA LYS A 545 14.33 -0.89 16.93
C LYS A 545 12.97 -0.18 17.02
N LYS A 546 12.63 0.67 16.05
CA LYS A 546 11.33 1.36 15.95
C LYS A 546 10.32 0.55 15.14
N GLY A 547 10.76 -0.52 14.47
CA GLY A 547 9.93 -1.36 13.62
C GLY A 547 9.98 -1.00 12.13
N ILE A 548 10.80 -0.02 11.73
CA ILE A 548 10.91 0.41 10.33
C ILE A 548 11.60 -0.68 9.51
N LEU A 549 10.91 -1.14 8.47
CA LEU A 549 11.42 -2.13 7.53
C LEU A 549 12.40 -1.52 6.53
N SER A 550 13.44 -2.28 6.24
CA SER A 550 14.36 -2.03 5.14
C SER A 550 14.85 -3.35 4.55
N TYR A 551 15.08 -3.36 3.24
CA TYR A 551 15.73 -4.47 2.55
C TYR A 551 17.09 -4.05 2.04
N THR A 552 18.04 -4.99 2.08
CA THR A 552 19.25 -4.88 1.27
C THR A 552 18.97 -5.51 -0.08
N VAL A 553 19.09 -4.71 -1.14
CA VAL A 553 18.90 -5.14 -2.53
C VAL A 553 20.20 -4.96 -3.31
N ALA A 554 20.33 -5.69 -4.41
CA ALA A 554 21.41 -5.48 -5.35
C ALA A 554 20.96 -5.60 -6.79
N VAL A 555 21.69 -4.93 -7.68
CA VAL A 555 21.52 -5.04 -9.13
C VAL A 555 22.88 -5.11 -9.80
N ARG A 556 23.02 -6.00 -10.79
CA ARG A 556 24.22 -6.09 -11.63
C ARG A 556 23.86 -6.27 -13.08
N SER A 557 24.83 -5.94 -13.95
CA SER A 557 24.78 -6.34 -15.34
C SER A 557 25.09 -7.84 -15.52
N LEU A 558 24.52 -8.42 -16.58
CA LEU A 558 24.89 -9.73 -17.10
C LEU A 558 26.11 -9.67 -18.06
N ASP A 559 26.53 -8.47 -18.47
CA ASP A 559 27.58 -8.27 -19.49
C ASP A 559 28.92 -7.82 -18.90
N GLY A 560 28.97 -7.57 -17.58
CA GLY A 560 30.20 -7.13 -16.93
C GLY A 560 30.06 -6.99 -15.42
N ALA A 561 31.20 -6.99 -14.73
CA ALA A 561 31.30 -6.94 -13.27
C ALA A 561 32.14 -5.75 -12.76
N GLY A 562 32.50 -4.83 -13.67
CA GLY A 562 33.44 -3.74 -13.44
C GLY A 562 34.90 -4.18 -13.20
N PRO A 563 35.84 -3.23 -13.04
CA PRO A 563 37.27 -3.51 -12.91
C PRO A 563 37.67 -3.97 -11.50
N GLN A 564 36.69 -4.06 -10.58
CA GLN A 564 36.96 -4.31 -9.18
C GLN A 564 37.52 -5.71 -8.99
N ARG A 565 38.60 -5.85 -8.21
CA ARG A 565 39.13 -7.16 -7.86
C ARG A 565 38.15 -7.86 -6.92
N ARG A 566 37.60 -9.00 -7.35
CA ARG A 566 36.72 -9.84 -6.54
C ARG A 566 37.51 -10.88 -5.75
N GLY A 567 37.01 -11.19 -4.56
CA GLY A 567 37.63 -12.14 -3.66
C GLY A 567 36.67 -12.56 -2.56
N VAL A 568 36.81 -13.80 -2.10
CA VAL A 568 36.05 -14.35 -0.99
C VAL A 568 36.96 -15.23 -0.15
N LYS A 569 36.80 -15.15 1.17
CA LYS A 569 37.38 -16.08 2.13
C LYS A 569 36.27 -16.60 3.03
N LEU A 570 36.20 -17.91 3.18
CA LEU A 570 35.27 -18.56 4.09
C LEU A 570 36.08 -19.30 5.15
N ARG A 571 35.82 -19.00 6.43
CA ARG A 571 36.49 -19.66 7.56
C ARG A 571 35.70 -20.89 8.02
N GLN A 572 36.37 -21.79 8.74
CA GLN A 572 35.70 -22.94 9.36
C GLN A 572 34.52 -22.48 10.21
N GLY A 573 33.43 -23.23 10.13
CA GLY A 573 32.21 -22.91 10.85
C GLY A 573 32.31 -23.33 12.31
N THR A 574 31.73 -22.52 13.19
CA THR A 574 31.57 -22.84 14.61
C THR A 574 30.17 -23.37 14.86
N ALA A 575 30.08 -24.55 15.46
CA ALA A 575 28.80 -25.16 15.82
C ALA A 575 28.31 -24.61 17.17
N PHE A 576 27.04 -24.25 17.22
CA PHE A 576 26.33 -23.83 18.44
C PHE A 576 25.07 -24.68 18.60
N GLY A 577 24.66 -24.93 19.85
CA GLY A 577 23.41 -25.64 20.15
C GLY A 577 23.49 -27.17 20.03
N ALA A 578 22.32 -27.83 20.02
CA ALA A 578 22.20 -29.28 20.08
C ALA A 578 21.52 -29.85 18.82
N PRO A 579 22.24 -30.57 17.94
CA PRO A 579 21.69 -31.06 16.66
C PRO A 579 20.54 -32.05 16.83
N ALA A 580 20.61 -32.92 17.84
CA ALA A 580 19.58 -33.91 18.14
C ALA A 580 18.23 -33.31 18.56
N LYS A 581 18.20 -32.00 18.88
CA LYS A 581 16.96 -31.26 19.19
C LYS A 581 16.51 -30.38 18.01
N GLY A 582 17.15 -30.49 16.84
CA GLY A 582 16.95 -29.57 15.71
C GLY A 582 17.37 -28.13 16.04
N ARG A 583 18.31 -27.96 16.99
CA ARG A 583 18.72 -26.66 17.54
C ARG A 583 20.17 -26.32 17.27
N ALA A 584 20.83 -26.98 16.32
CA ALA A 584 22.20 -26.64 15.98
C ALA A 584 22.30 -25.64 14.83
N VAL A 585 23.22 -24.70 14.96
CA VAL A 585 23.62 -23.79 13.89
C VAL A 585 25.13 -23.88 13.70
N CYS A 586 25.55 -24.07 12.46
CA CYS A 586 26.92 -23.82 12.05
C CYS A 586 27.03 -22.40 11.52
N SER A 587 27.78 -21.53 12.21
CA SER A 587 28.04 -20.17 11.77
C SER A 587 29.39 -20.09 11.07
N PHE A 588 29.39 -19.67 9.81
CA PHE A 588 30.57 -19.53 8.97
C PHE A 588 30.93 -18.05 8.75
N PRO A 589 32.12 -17.58 9.15
CA PRO A 589 32.57 -16.25 8.82
C PRO A 589 32.96 -16.14 7.34
N LEU A 590 32.21 -15.36 6.57
CA LEU A 590 32.46 -15.03 5.16
C LEU A 590 33.04 -13.62 5.06
N THR A 591 34.25 -13.49 4.52
CA THR A 591 34.93 -12.20 4.33
C THR A 591 35.02 -11.88 2.84
N ASN A 592 34.60 -10.68 2.44
CA ASN A 592 34.90 -10.14 1.12
C ASN A 592 36.36 -9.65 1.09
N THR A 593 37.23 -10.38 0.40
CA THR A 593 38.66 -10.07 0.26
C THR A 593 38.99 -9.26 -1.00
N GLY A 594 37.95 -8.81 -1.70
CA GLY A 594 38.05 -7.93 -2.86
C GLY A 594 38.58 -6.54 -2.51
N ARG A 595 38.47 -5.63 -3.48
CA ARG A 595 38.70 -4.19 -3.29
C ARG A 595 37.42 -3.43 -3.64
N PRO A 596 37.16 -2.27 -3.00
CA PRO A 596 36.00 -1.46 -3.35
C PRO A 596 36.10 -0.97 -4.79
N GLY A 597 34.95 -0.79 -5.43
CA GLY A 597 34.86 -0.16 -6.75
C GLY A 597 35.20 1.31 -6.76
N LYS A 598 35.52 1.81 -7.96
CA LYS A 598 35.52 3.24 -8.25
C LYS A 598 34.07 3.64 -8.53
N GLY A 599 33.54 4.66 -7.86
CA GLY A 599 32.18 5.17 -8.14
C GLY A 599 31.21 5.27 -6.96
N GLY A 600 31.67 5.13 -5.71
CA GLY A 600 30.88 5.48 -4.51
C GLY A 600 30.51 4.30 -3.61
N ALA A 601 29.78 4.60 -2.53
CA ALA A 601 29.53 3.69 -1.41
C ALA A 601 28.66 2.47 -1.76
N HIS A 602 27.94 2.49 -2.89
CA HIS A 602 27.08 1.39 -3.32
C HIS A 602 27.81 0.34 -4.18
N LEU A 603 29.06 0.61 -4.56
CA LEU A 603 29.88 -0.24 -5.43
C LEU A 603 31.05 -0.89 -4.66
N ASP A 604 30.99 -0.90 -3.33
CA ASP A 604 32.06 -1.41 -2.47
C ASP A 604 31.87 -2.88 -2.04
N SER A 605 30.80 -3.51 -2.51
CA SER A 605 30.33 -4.82 -2.07
C SER A 605 30.35 -5.86 -3.19
N ASP A 606 30.17 -7.12 -2.82
CA ASP A 606 29.91 -8.22 -3.74
C ASP A 606 28.74 -9.06 -3.23
N VAL A 607 28.15 -9.86 -4.11
CA VAL A 607 27.09 -10.82 -3.79
C VAL A 607 27.66 -12.23 -3.93
N TYR A 608 27.40 -13.07 -2.94
CA TYR A 608 27.88 -14.44 -2.89
C TYR A 608 26.71 -15.41 -2.88
N ARG A 609 26.69 -16.34 -3.84
CA ARG A 609 25.78 -17.47 -3.85
C ARG A 609 26.30 -18.58 -2.96
N LEU A 610 25.41 -19.08 -2.11
CA LEU A 610 25.71 -20.00 -1.04
C LEU A 610 25.04 -21.35 -1.30
N THR A 611 25.76 -22.44 -1.04
CA THR A 611 25.20 -23.79 -0.98
C THR A 611 25.71 -24.52 0.24
N ALA A 612 24.83 -25.22 0.95
CA ALA A 612 25.18 -26.01 2.13
C ALA A 612 24.79 -27.47 1.93
N THR A 613 25.66 -28.39 2.33
CA THR A 613 25.38 -29.83 2.34
C THR A 613 25.79 -30.44 3.68
N ALA A 614 25.02 -31.42 4.15
CA ALA A 614 25.38 -32.24 5.31
C ALA A 614 26.02 -33.55 4.87
N ALA A 615 26.96 -34.05 5.66
CA ALA A 615 27.62 -35.34 5.50
C ALA A 615 27.56 -36.12 6.81
N GLY A 616 27.28 -37.42 6.71
CA GLY A 616 27.03 -38.32 7.84
C GLY A 616 25.59 -38.83 7.82
N ARG A 617 25.40 -40.12 8.10
CA ARG A 617 24.07 -40.76 8.11
C ARG A 617 23.14 -40.05 9.11
N GLY A 618 21.94 -39.67 8.66
CA GLY A 618 20.91 -39.02 9.49
C GLY A 618 21.16 -37.54 9.81
N TRP A 619 22.09 -36.87 9.11
CA TRP A 619 22.34 -35.43 9.26
C TRP A 619 21.75 -34.65 8.10
N SER A 620 21.10 -33.51 8.39
CA SER A 620 20.59 -32.57 7.40
C SER A 620 21.06 -31.14 7.70
N ALA A 621 21.16 -30.34 6.64
CA ALA A 621 21.53 -28.93 6.72
C ALA A 621 20.53 -28.09 5.92
N TRP A 622 20.14 -26.96 6.49
CA TRP A 622 19.26 -25.99 5.88
C TRP A 622 19.90 -24.61 5.91
N LEU A 623 19.94 -23.94 4.77
CA LEU A 623 20.61 -22.66 4.59
C LEU A 623 19.54 -21.55 4.52
N PRO A 624 19.36 -20.70 5.55
CA PRO A 624 18.26 -19.75 5.59
C PRO A 624 18.26 -18.71 4.48
N ASN A 625 19.44 -18.38 3.96
CA ASN A 625 19.59 -17.45 2.85
C ASN A 625 20.59 -18.00 1.84
N ARG A 626 20.15 -18.11 0.58
CA ARG A 626 21.00 -18.60 -0.53
C ARG A 626 21.98 -17.54 -1.03
N LEU A 627 21.85 -16.30 -0.56
CA LEU A 627 22.71 -15.18 -0.90
C LEU A 627 23.33 -14.57 0.38
N ALA A 628 24.51 -14.00 0.23
CA ALA A 628 25.12 -13.13 1.22
C ALA A 628 25.80 -11.96 0.52
N THR A 629 25.87 -10.82 1.20
CA THR A 629 26.66 -9.67 0.73
C THR A 629 27.57 -9.16 1.83
N ALA A 630 28.74 -8.67 1.44
CA ALA A 630 29.68 -8.03 2.34
C ALA A 630 30.43 -6.92 1.61
N ARG A 631 30.62 -5.78 2.29
CA ARG A 631 31.54 -4.73 1.85
C ARG A 631 32.96 -5.26 1.79
N SER A 632 33.76 -4.71 0.90
CA SER A 632 35.19 -5.02 0.76
C SER A 632 35.90 -4.89 2.11
N GLY A 633 36.60 -5.94 2.52
CA GLY A 633 37.30 -6.02 3.80
C GLY A 633 36.43 -6.44 4.99
N SER A 634 35.10 -6.40 4.86
CA SER A 634 34.17 -6.78 5.92
C SER A 634 33.91 -8.28 5.95
N THR A 635 33.52 -8.76 7.13
CA THR A 635 33.10 -10.15 7.37
C THR A 635 31.65 -10.17 7.79
N VAL A 636 30.87 -11.08 7.23
CA VAL A 636 29.51 -11.41 7.64
C VAL A 636 29.43 -12.85 8.13
N SER A 637 28.45 -13.12 8.99
CA SER A 637 28.18 -14.44 9.54
C SER A 637 27.13 -15.14 8.69
N VAL A 638 27.44 -16.33 8.17
CA VAL A 638 26.50 -17.16 7.42
C VAL A 638 26.03 -18.31 8.31
N PRO A 639 24.79 -18.28 8.85
CA PRO A 639 24.25 -19.38 9.62
C PRO A 639 23.76 -20.50 8.71
N VAL A 640 23.97 -21.75 9.12
CA VAL A 640 23.38 -22.95 8.53
C VAL A 640 22.72 -23.74 9.65
N ALA A 641 21.40 -23.94 9.58
CA ALA A 641 20.68 -24.79 10.52
C ALA A 641 21.03 -26.26 10.27
N VAL A 642 21.22 -27.02 11.34
CA VAL A 642 21.65 -28.42 11.28
C VAL A 642 20.76 -29.26 12.18
N THR A 643 20.29 -30.38 11.63
CA THR A 643 19.47 -31.34 12.37
C THR A 643 20.10 -32.72 12.27
N ALA A 644 20.04 -33.47 13.37
CA ALA A 644 20.41 -34.87 13.43
C ALA A 644 19.17 -35.70 13.79
N GLU A 645 18.78 -36.61 12.91
CA GLU A 645 17.65 -37.52 13.11
C GLU A 645 17.96 -38.56 14.20
N PRO A 646 16.93 -39.19 14.80
CA PRO A 646 17.12 -40.35 15.66
C PRO A 646 17.99 -41.43 14.97
N GLY A 647 19.07 -41.86 15.62
CA GLY A 647 20.00 -42.85 15.05
C GLY A 647 21.07 -42.29 14.11
N ALA A 648 21.15 -40.96 13.96
CA ALA A 648 22.21 -40.30 13.22
C ALA A 648 23.61 -40.69 13.73
N ALA A 649 24.58 -40.68 12.82
CA ALA A 649 25.98 -40.94 13.13
C ALA A 649 26.49 -39.98 14.23
N ARG A 650 27.41 -40.45 15.09
CA ARG A 650 27.94 -39.68 16.23
C ARG A 650 28.54 -38.33 15.82
N HIS A 651 29.14 -38.29 14.63
CA HIS A 651 29.71 -37.08 14.06
C HIS A 651 29.03 -36.76 12.74
N GLY A 652 28.69 -35.48 12.58
CA GLY A 652 28.19 -34.89 11.34
C GLY A 652 29.14 -33.80 10.86
N ARG A 653 29.08 -33.51 9.57
CA ARG A 653 29.83 -32.40 8.98
C ARG A 653 28.95 -31.62 8.03
N VAL A 654 28.93 -30.31 8.19
CA VAL A 654 28.32 -29.39 7.22
C VAL A 654 29.40 -28.77 6.37
N VAL A 655 29.20 -28.76 5.06
CA VAL A 655 30.05 -28.08 4.08
C VAL A 655 29.28 -26.89 3.54
N LEU A 656 29.80 -25.69 3.72
CA LEU A 656 29.28 -24.47 3.10
C LEU A 656 30.22 -24.07 1.95
N LYS A 657 29.65 -23.79 0.77
CA LYS A 657 30.35 -23.18 -0.36
C LYS A 657 29.83 -21.77 -0.60
N ALA A 658 30.73 -20.86 -0.92
CA ALA A 658 30.41 -19.49 -1.31
C ALA A 658 31.09 -19.16 -2.65
N ARG A 659 30.32 -18.60 -3.59
CA ARG A 659 30.79 -18.22 -4.94
C ARG A 659 30.38 -16.79 -5.23
N SER A 660 31.31 -15.95 -5.68
CA SER A 660 31.00 -14.58 -6.11
C SER A 660 30.12 -14.60 -7.36
N GLU A 661 29.03 -13.81 -7.35
CA GLU A 661 28.19 -13.57 -8.53
C GLU A 661 28.87 -12.64 -9.54
N SER A 662 29.85 -11.84 -9.08
CA SER A 662 30.61 -10.90 -9.93
C SER A 662 31.83 -11.54 -10.60
N ASP A 663 32.53 -12.47 -9.95
CA ASP A 663 33.58 -13.31 -10.56
C ASP A 663 33.38 -14.77 -10.13
N PRO A 664 32.68 -15.57 -10.95
CA PRO A 664 32.31 -16.92 -10.56
C PRO A 664 33.48 -17.90 -10.40
N ARG A 665 34.71 -17.50 -10.75
CA ARG A 665 35.96 -18.23 -10.47
C ARG A 665 36.41 -18.06 -9.02
N LYS A 666 35.91 -17.04 -8.31
CA LYS A 666 36.13 -16.84 -6.88
C LYS A 666 35.11 -17.67 -6.10
N SER A 667 35.52 -18.89 -5.77
CA SER A 667 34.71 -19.85 -5.03
C SER A 667 35.56 -20.47 -3.91
N VAL A 668 34.96 -20.66 -2.74
CA VAL A 668 35.60 -21.25 -1.55
C VAL A 668 34.63 -22.17 -0.83
N GLY A 669 35.16 -23.18 -0.14
CA GLY A 669 34.39 -24.07 0.73
C GLY A 669 34.98 -24.14 2.13
N ALA A 670 34.13 -24.30 3.13
CA ALA A 670 34.54 -24.49 4.52
C ALA A 670 33.65 -25.54 5.20
N THR A 671 34.18 -26.14 6.26
CA THR A 671 33.51 -27.20 7.01
C THR A 671 33.17 -26.75 8.42
N CYS A 672 32.09 -27.29 8.97
CA CYS A 672 31.73 -27.23 10.37
C CYS A 672 31.48 -28.67 10.84
N THR A 673 32.17 -29.10 11.89
CA THR A 673 32.02 -30.45 12.45
C THR A 673 31.12 -30.38 13.68
N LEU A 674 30.18 -31.33 13.79
CA LEU A 674 29.25 -31.41 14.91
C LEU A 674 29.33 -32.79 15.56
N GLY A 675 29.22 -32.82 16.88
CA GLY A 675 28.91 -34.04 17.64
C GLY A 675 27.41 -34.09 17.94
N ARG A 676 26.85 -35.29 17.96
CA ARG A 676 25.46 -35.52 18.39
C ARG A 676 25.25 -35.16 19.86
#